data_AF-A0A545UJ39-F1
#
_entry.id   AF-A0A545UJ39-F1
#
_cell.length_a   1.000
_cell.length_b   1.000
_cell.length_c   1.000
_cell.angle_alpha   90.00
_cell.angle_beta   90.00
_cell.angle_gamma   90.00
#
_symmetry.space_group_name_H-M   'P 1'
#
loop_
_entity.id
_entity.type
_entity.pdbx_description
1 polymer ?
#
loop_
_entity_poly.entity_id
_entity_poly.type
_entity_poly.pdbx_seq_one_letter_code
_entity_poly.pdbx_strand_id
1 'polypeptide(L)'
;MSGAKPVLQVSLNGSLKGSLKGSLKGSLKVSLVAIVVSASLSNALAENTNYGNNAGSSQQSGAENNTNVGANAGSSITSGDRNTNVGSEAGKSLTSGIDTTMIGHNAGALNTANDNIFIGANSGEANATGTDNTFVGTRAGQANTSTDNTFVGTEAGLANTTGQDNTFIGEEAGEDNTEGRYNTFVGQDAGQGNTTGYRNTLLGNMAGGIAYDLTGHNNTGAGESALEDIEKTASRNTAVGSGAGSDIGEAYGNTMLGADAGTNTEHADFSTFVGAYAGWDNNRTNNRDDANRNTALGSFAGYANREGSDNVWLGAFSNSLSSIYSYDPQLETDVQTAYNGISSQPSTANLPVGNLDVNRTTVLGAFAGANDNDSISIGYAAISDKTNSVTIGSNASGKGQYDLTLGDSATNTGDYAITMGYQASSTHDNAITLGYGATSRTDNTAIIGNLSTLSWEPAQDAYVSLGRNKNCYYDNDDHGGTYEWVCEPLYRFSDVVSQTISAVATDSQMVEINIWADNGDDFADQWSLSAADNGSFAIASYINSTANSRSETRVKTDLFTLENNGNATIAGGLTLNSDKRLKKDIASIKNAMDKIKQIEGVTYHWKDNLGRSDEKQYGLIAQNVEAVIPQLVHENKKGMKSVNYQALIPVLINATQEQQKQIEAQKAQIDKQQKQIDQLLKLLSSK
;
A
#
# COMPACT_ATOMS: atom_id res chain seq x y z
N MET A 1 -18.93 -60.28 57.94
CA MET A 1 -20.35 -60.65 57.87
C MET A 1 -20.56 -61.44 56.59
N SER A 2 -21.04 -62.66 56.74
CA SER A 2 -21.21 -63.68 55.69
C SER A 2 -22.39 -63.38 54.78
N GLY A 3 -22.20 -63.55 53.47
CA GLY A 3 -23.28 -63.58 52.47
C GLY A 3 -22.97 -64.61 51.39
N ALA A 4 -23.24 -65.88 51.69
CA ALA A 4 -23.08 -67.00 50.78
C ALA A 4 -24.18 -67.01 49.69
N LYS A 5 -23.81 -67.40 48.46
CA LYS A 5 -24.74 -67.89 47.43
C LYS A 5 -24.26 -69.25 46.90
N PRO A 6 -25.17 -70.15 46.49
CA PRO A 6 -24.93 -71.59 46.48
C PRO A 6 -24.32 -72.08 45.16
N VAL A 7 -23.40 -73.04 45.27
CA VAL A 7 -22.93 -73.86 44.15
C VAL A 7 -23.83 -75.10 44.07
N LEU A 8 -24.49 -75.29 42.94
CA LEU A 8 -25.27 -76.48 42.62
C LEU A 8 -24.29 -77.57 42.16
N GLN A 9 -23.93 -78.52 43.03
CA GLN A 9 -23.26 -79.76 42.62
C GLN A 9 -24.30 -80.76 42.12
N VAL A 10 -24.25 -81.11 40.84
CA VAL A 10 -24.92 -82.31 40.31
C VAL A 10 -23.83 -83.30 39.91
N SER A 11 -23.69 -84.38 40.67
CA SER A 11 -22.86 -85.52 40.31
C SER A 11 -23.65 -86.50 39.45
N LEU A 12 -23.17 -86.85 38.26
CA LEU A 12 -23.66 -88.00 37.50
C LEU A 12 -22.55 -89.07 37.47
N ASN A 13 -22.69 -90.04 38.39
CA ASN A 13 -21.98 -91.32 38.36
C ASN A 13 -22.92 -92.37 37.76
N GLY A 14 -22.52 -93.08 36.71
CA GLY A 14 -23.23 -94.28 36.25
C GLY A 14 -22.95 -94.69 34.81
N SER A 15 -22.21 -95.78 34.64
CA SER A 15 -22.04 -96.48 33.37
C SER A 15 -23.34 -97.18 32.94
N LEU A 16 -23.65 -97.20 31.64
CA LEU A 16 -24.60 -98.16 31.07
C LEU A 16 -24.07 -98.69 29.72
N LYS A 17 -23.49 -99.89 29.77
CA LYS A 17 -23.40 -100.82 28.64
C LYS A 17 -24.76 -101.50 28.49
N GLY A 18 -25.33 -101.51 27.28
CA GLY A 18 -26.50 -102.34 26.96
C GLY A 18 -27.09 -102.03 25.59
N SER A 19 -27.09 -103.02 24.70
CA SER A 19 -27.77 -102.97 23.41
C SER A 19 -29.27 -103.18 23.58
N LEU A 20 -30.08 -102.53 22.74
CA LEU A 20 -31.49 -102.88 22.54
C LEU A 20 -31.86 -102.66 21.07
N LYS A 21 -32.05 -103.79 20.37
CA LYS A 21 -32.84 -103.89 19.14
C LYS A 21 -34.32 -103.72 19.52
N GLY A 22 -35.06 -102.87 18.82
CA GLY A 22 -36.52 -102.81 18.95
C GLY A 22 -37.14 -101.64 18.18
N SER A 23 -37.94 -101.95 17.17
CA SER A 23 -38.69 -101.00 16.36
C SER A 23 -39.89 -100.46 17.12
N LEU A 24 -40.13 -99.14 17.08
CA LEU A 24 -41.46 -98.55 17.25
C LEU A 24 -41.57 -97.30 16.38
N LYS A 25 -42.48 -97.39 15.40
CA LYS A 25 -42.99 -96.31 14.57
C LYS A 25 -43.75 -95.32 15.47
N GLY A 26 -43.57 -94.02 15.27
CA GLY A 26 -44.44 -93.01 15.87
C GLY A 26 -43.70 -91.71 16.18
N SER A 27 -43.99 -90.69 15.38
CA SER A 27 -43.44 -89.35 15.39
C SER A 27 -43.62 -88.60 16.72
N LEU A 28 -42.51 -88.24 17.36
CA LEU A 28 -42.37 -86.96 18.08
C LEU A 28 -40.89 -86.54 17.97
N LYS A 29 -40.57 -85.75 16.94
CA LYS A 29 -39.26 -85.07 16.85
C LYS A 29 -39.26 -83.91 17.84
N VAL A 30 -38.94 -84.19 19.09
CA VAL A 30 -38.34 -83.17 19.96
C VAL A 30 -36.86 -83.19 19.58
N SER A 31 -36.44 -82.26 18.71
CA SER A 31 -35.01 -82.01 18.50
C SER A 31 -34.46 -81.44 19.81
N LEU A 32 -33.96 -82.34 20.66
CA LEU A 32 -33.02 -82.01 21.70
C LEU A 32 -31.76 -81.51 20.98
N VAL A 33 -31.60 -80.19 20.88
CA VAL A 33 -30.34 -79.58 20.46
C VAL A 33 -29.34 -79.94 21.56
N ALA A 34 -28.59 -81.01 21.33
CA ALA A 34 -27.42 -81.34 22.12
C ALA A 34 -26.38 -80.24 21.84
N ILE A 35 -26.34 -79.24 22.72
CA ILE A 35 -25.17 -78.37 22.85
C ILE A 35 -24.05 -79.29 23.35
N VAL A 36 -23.21 -79.74 22.42
CA VAL A 36 -21.97 -80.43 22.75
C VAL A 36 -21.05 -79.38 23.37
N VAL A 37 -21.09 -79.25 24.69
CA VAL A 37 -20.03 -78.60 25.45
C VAL A 37 -18.86 -79.58 25.45
N SER A 38 -17.98 -79.47 24.47
CA SER A 38 -16.67 -80.10 24.50
C SER A 38 -15.77 -79.30 25.45
N ALA A 39 -16.02 -79.43 26.76
CA ALA A 39 -15.00 -79.08 27.74
C ALA A 39 -13.94 -80.20 27.69
N SER A 40 -12.79 -79.91 27.09
CA SER A 40 -11.61 -80.78 27.21
C SER A 40 -11.21 -80.87 28.68
N LEU A 41 -11.25 -82.08 29.23
CA LEU A 41 -11.01 -82.36 30.65
C LEU A 41 -9.52 -82.27 31.06
N SER A 42 -8.70 -81.44 30.39
CA SER A 42 -7.26 -81.27 30.69
C SER A 42 -6.90 -79.92 31.35
N ASN A 43 -7.81 -78.95 31.42
CA ASN A 43 -7.46 -77.55 31.78
C ASN A 43 -7.97 -77.10 33.17
N ALA A 44 -8.08 -78.00 34.15
CA ALA A 44 -8.57 -77.63 35.50
C ALA A 44 -7.66 -76.66 36.30
N LEU A 45 -6.59 -76.12 35.70
CA LEU A 45 -5.72 -75.08 36.25
C LEU A 45 -5.64 -73.81 35.37
N ALA A 46 -6.31 -73.76 34.22
CA ALA A 46 -6.29 -72.60 33.31
C ALA A 46 -7.71 -72.07 33.13
N GLU A 47 -7.97 -70.85 33.59
CA GLU A 47 -9.27 -70.17 33.54
C GLU A 47 -9.65 -69.73 32.10
N ASN A 48 -9.65 -70.67 31.14
CA ASN A 48 -9.95 -70.40 29.73
C ASN A 48 -11.41 -70.71 29.37
N THR A 49 -12.00 -69.89 28.49
CA THR A 49 -13.32 -70.11 27.87
C THR A 49 -13.14 -70.44 26.39
N ASN A 50 -13.37 -71.69 25.98
CA ASN A 50 -13.21 -72.13 24.58
C ASN A 50 -14.55 -72.63 24.00
N TYR A 51 -15.04 -72.01 22.92
CA TYR A 51 -16.30 -72.36 22.27
C TYR A 51 -16.23 -72.26 20.75
N GLY A 52 -16.32 -73.40 20.05
CA GLY A 52 -16.23 -73.47 18.58
C GLY A 52 -15.29 -74.60 18.12
N ASN A 53 -15.30 -74.89 16.82
CA ASN A 53 -14.40 -75.90 16.25
C ASN A 53 -12.93 -75.42 16.37
N ASN A 54 -12.06 -76.22 16.99
CA ASN A 54 -10.64 -75.90 17.24
C ASN A 54 -10.36 -74.62 18.06
N ALA A 55 -11.36 -74.06 18.76
CA ALA A 55 -11.14 -72.90 19.62
C ALA A 55 -10.14 -73.26 20.74
N GLY A 56 -9.03 -72.52 20.83
CA GLY A 56 -7.97 -72.76 21.83
C GLY A 56 -7.28 -74.13 21.76
N SER A 57 -7.27 -74.82 20.61
CA SER A 57 -6.85 -76.22 20.50
C SER A 57 -5.39 -76.52 20.91
N SER A 58 -4.49 -75.54 20.81
CA SER A 58 -3.06 -75.70 21.12
C SER A 58 -2.67 -75.29 22.55
N GLN A 59 -3.62 -74.88 23.39
CA GLN A 59 -3.34 -74.35 24.73
C GLN A 59 -2.65 -75.38 25.63
N GLN A 60 -1.51 -74.98 26.18
CA GLN A 60 -0.70 -75.80 27.10
C GLN A 60 -0.76 -75.24 28.53
N SER A 61 -0.07 -75.92 29.46
CA SER A 61 0.14 -75.43 30.82
C SER A 61 0.90 -74.09 30.77
N GLY A 62 0.25 -72.99 31.17
CA GLY A 62 0.78 -71.62 31.05
C GLY A 62 0.13 -70.77 29.96
N ALA A 63 -1.00 -71.20 29.38
CA ALA A 63 -1.90 -70.34 28.62
C ALA A 63 -3.20 -70.15 29.42
N GLU A 64 -3.29 -69.11 30.23
CA GLU A 64 -4.35 -68.88 31.22
C GLU A 64 -5.23 -67.66 30.87
N ASN A 65 -6.45 -67.61 31.40
CA ASN A 65 -7.38 -66.47 31.28
C ASN A 65 -7.76 -66.07 29.84
N ASN A 66 -7.78 -67.01 28.91
CA ASN A 66 -8.10 -66.74 27.52
C ASN A 66 -9.59 -67.02 27.21
N THR A 67 -10.24 -66.14 26.45
CA THR A 67 -11.60 -66.33 25.93
C THR A 67 -11.56 -66.52 24.41
N ASN A 68 -11.77 -67.74 23.91
CA ASN A 68 -11.77 -68.10 22.50
C ASN A 68 -13.16 -68.56 22.04
N VAL A 69 -13.84 -67.79 21.20
CA VAL A 69 -15.22 -68.07 20.74
C VAL A 69 -15.31 -67.95 19.22
N GLY A 70 -15.44 -69.07 18.51
CA GLY A 70 -15.50 -69.13 17.05
C GLY A 70 -14.72 -70.32 16.48
N ALA A 71 -14.88 -70.59 15.19
CA ALA A 71 -14.05 -71.61 14.52
C ALA A 71 -12.60 -71.13 14.44
N ASN A 72 -11.64 -71.95 14.89
CA ASN A 72 -10.19 -71.65 14.94
C ASN A 72 -9.81 -70.40 15.75
N ALA A 73 -10.69 -69.88 16.61
CA ALA A 73 -10.37 -68.73 17.46
C ALA A 73 -9.25 -69.10 18.45
N GLY A 74 -8.15 -68.33 18.46
CA GLY A 74 -6.98 -68.58 19.32
C GLY A 74 -6.38 -69.99 19.19
N SER A 75 -6.54 -70.66 18.03
CA SER A 75 -6.21 -72.09 17.90
C SER A 75 -4.73 -72.43 18.10
N SER A 76 -3.83 -71.45 17.92
CA SER A 76 -2.38 -71.62 18.06
C SER A 76 -1.81 -71.19 19.41
N ILE A 77 -2.64 -70.72 20.36
CA ILE A 77 -2.16 -70.23 21.66
C ILE A 77 -1.53 -71.40 22.40
N THR A 78 -0.22 -71.34 22.68
CA THR A 78 0.51 -72.36 23.44
C THR A 78 0.76 -71.90 24.88
N SER A 79 1.16 -70.64 25.07
CA SER A 79 1.57 -70.07 26.37
C SER A 79 1.20 -68.59 26.53
N GLY A 80 0.25 -68.10 25.74
CA GLY A 80 -0.25 -66.72 25.80
C GLY A 80 -1.38 -66.58 26.82
N ASP A 81 -1.40 -65.47 27.55
CA ASP A 81 -2.32 -65.23 28.66
C ASP A 81 -3.26 -64.04 28.40
N ARG A 82 -4.44 -64.07 29.02
CA ARG A 82 -5.38 -62.93 29.08
C ARG A 82 -5.84 -62.41 27.72
N ASN A 83 -5.99 -63.29 26.73
CA ASN A 83 -6.44 -62.92 25.39
C ASN A 83 -7.94 -63.12 25.20
N THR A 84 -8.61 -62.21 24.48
CA THR A 84 -10.03 -62.33 24.09
C THR A 84 -10.16 -62.44 22.58
N ASN A 85 -10.42 -63.64 22.06
CA ASN A 85 -10.58 -63.94 20.64
C ASN A 85 -12.02 -64.37 20.32
N VAL A 86 -12.80 -63.51 19.65
CA VAL A 86 -14.22 -63.75 19.35
C VAL A 86 -14.50 -63.55 17.87
N GLY A 87 -14.74 -64.63 17.14
CA GLY A 87 -14.97 -64.64 15.70
C GLY A 87 -14.31 -65.84 15.04
N SER A 88 -14.70 -66.15 13.80
CA SER A 88 -13.99 -67.18 13.02
C SER A 88 -12.57 -66.69 12.72
N GLU A 89 -11.58 -67.52 13.04
CA GLU A 89 -10.14 -67.27 12.88
C GLU A 89 -9.56 -66.06 13.64
N ALA A 90 -10.30 -65.49 14.59
CA ALA A 90 -9.80 -64.43 15.46
C ALA A 90 -8.57 -64.91 16.25
N GLY A 91 -7.44 -64.22 16.14
CA GLY A 91 -6.19 -64.58 16.82
C GLY A 91 -5.66 -65.98 16.50
N LYS A 92 -5.99 -66.53 15.32
CA LYS A 92 -5.65 -67.91 14.92
C LYS A 92 -4.16 -68.24 15.06
N SER A 93 -3.26 -67.30 14.78
CA SER A 93 -1.80 -67.50 14.80
C SER A 93 -1.13 -67.06 16.10
N LEU A 94 -1.89 -66.57 17.08
CA LEU A 94 -1.36 -66.13 18.37
C LEU A 94 -0.76 -67.31 19.13
N THR A 95 0.54 -67.31 19.42
CA THR A 95 1.23 -68.42 20.10
C THR A 95 1.51 -68.12 21.58
N SER A 96 2.29 -67.06 21.82
CA SER A 96 2.70 -66.59 23.16
C SER A 96 2.22 -65.18 23.48
N GLY A 97 1.31 -64.63 22.66
CA GLY A 97 0.81 -63.26 22.82
C GLY A 97 0.04 -63.07 24.12
N ILE A 98 0.12 -61.87 24.70
CA ILE A 98 -0.47 -61.54 25.99
C ILE A 98 -1.35 -60.28 25.86
N ASP A 99 -2.44 -60.22 26.63
CA ASP A 99 -3.30 -59.03 26.80
C ASP A 99 -3.88 -58.50 25.48
N THR A 100 -4.19 -59.38 24.52
CA THR A 100 -4.81 -58.99 23.24
C THR A 100 -6.33 -59.13 23.25
N THR A 101 -7.03 -58.27 22.51
CA THR A 101 -8.47 -58.36 22.25
C THR A 101 -8.72 -58.39 20.76
N MET A 102 -9.25 -59.49 20.22
CA MET A 102 -9.53 -59.71 18.81
C MET A 102 -10.99 -60.11 18.63
N ILE A 103 -11.82 -59.24 18.04
CA ILE A 103 -13.26 -59.45 17.90
C ILE A 103 -13.66 -59.21 16.44
N GLY A 104 -14.01 -60.28 15.72
CA GLY A 104 -14.40 -60.22 14.31
C GLY A 104 -13.92 -61.43 13.52
N HIS A 105 -14.45 -61.63 12.31
CA HIS A 105 -13.93 -62.62 11.38
C HIS A 105 -12.51 -62.21 10.94
N ASN A 106 -11.52 -63.08 11.09
CA ASN A 106 -10.10 -62.83 10.79
C ASN A 106 -9.45 -61.66 11.56
N ALA A 107 -10.04 -61.18 12.65
CA ALA A 107 -9.39 -60.15 13.47
C ALA A 107 -8.06 -60.66 14.03
N GLY A 108 -6.94 -60.01 13.69
CA GLY A 108 -5.60 -60.42 14.10
C GLY A 108 -5.22 -61.85 13.71
N ALA A 109 -5.71 -62.37 12.57
CA ALA A 109 -5.51 -63.77 12.21
C ALA A 109 -4.03 -64.19 12.17
N LEU A 110 -3.12 -63.29 11.76
CA LEU A 110 -1.67 -63.50 11.74
C LEU A 110 -0.92 -62.89 12.94
N ASN A 111 -1.63 -62.32 13.92
CA ASN A 111 -1.02 -61.69 15.11
C ASN A 111 -0.28 -62.69 15.97
N THR A 112 1.02 -62.42 16.19
CA THR A 112 1.86 -63.14 17.16
C THR A 112 2.34 -62.22 18.30
N ALA A 113 1.95 -60.95 18.28
CA ALA A 113 2.39 -59.91 19.22
C ALA A 113 1.41 -59.67 20.39
N ASN A 114 1.83 -58.86 21.36
CA ASN A 114 1.10 -58.53 22.60
C ASN A 114 0.33 -57.20 22.48
N ASP A 115 -0.53 -56.94 23.45
CA ASP A 115 -1.07 -55.60 23.77
C ASP A 115 -1.83 -54.93 22.60
N ASN A 116 -2.49 -55.74 21.76
CA ASN A 116 -3.24 -55.27 20.60
C ASN A 116 -4.75 -55.40 20.81
N ILE A 117 -5.51 -54.39 20.38
CA ILE A 117 -6.98 -54.38 20.35
C ILE A 117 -7.43 -54.31 18.90
N PHE A 118 -7.99 -55.39 18.34
CA PHE A 118 -8.51 -55.47 16.97
C PHE A 118 -10.00 -55.83 16.99
N ILE A 119 -10.86 -54.90 16.60
CA ILE A 119 -12.32 -55.06 16.64
C ILE A 119 -12.89 -54.74 15.27
N GLY A 120 -13.37 -55.75 14.55
CA GLY A 120 -13.90 -55.64 13.20
C GLY A 120 -13.48 -56.81 12.32
N ALA A 121 -14.20 -57.06 11.23
CA ALA A 121 -13.79 -58.08 10.27
C ALA A 121 -12.47 -57.67 9.61
N ASN A 122 -11.49 -58.58 9.58
CA ASN A 122 -10.16 -58.40 8.99
C ASN A 122 -9.33 -57.25 9.61
N SER A 123 -9.70 -56.77 10.80
CA SER A 123 -8.91 -55.76 11.52
C SER A 123 -7.57 -56.34 11.98
N GLY A 124 -6.46 -55.67 11.65
CA GLY A 124 -5.10 -56.12 11.99
C GLY A 124 -4.73 -57.50 11.43
N GLU A 125 -5.37 -57.97 10.35
CA GLU A 125 -5.23 -59.34 9.84
C GLU A 125 -3.78 -59.75 9.56
N ALA A 126 -3.00 -58.86 8.95
CA ALA A 126 -1.61 -59.11 8.57
C ALA A 126 -0.58 -58.78 9.66
N ASN A 127 -1.00 -58.25 10.81
CA ASN A 127 -0.06 -57.87 11.85
C ASN A 127 0.68 -59.09 12.36
N ALA A 128 1.96 -59.23 12.06
CA ALA A 128 2.75 -60.37 12.52
C ALA A 128 3.40 -60.08 13.88
N THR A 129 4.06 -58.92 14.00
CA THR A 129 4.99 -58.60 15.10
C THR A 129 4.72 -57.28 15.81
N GLY A 130 3.80 -56.44 15.33
CA GLY A 130 3.54 -55.12 15.92
C GLY A 130 2.76 -55.21 17.23
N THR A 131 3.19 -54.48 18.27
CA THR A 131 2.54 -54.36 19.59
C THR A 131 1.85 -53.01 19.75
N ASP A 132 1.04 -52.87 20.79
CA ASP A 132 0.48 -51.58 21.24
C ASP A 132 -0.41 -50.89 20.19
N ASN A 133 -1.10 -51.68 19.36
CA ASN A 133 -2.02 -51.17 18.35
C ASN A 133 -3.49 -51.24 18.80
N THR A 134 -4.27 -50.21 18.50
CA THR A 134 -5.73 -50.20 18.70
C THR A 134 -6.44 -49.99 17.37
N PHE A 135 -6.98 -51.06 16.78
CA PHE A 135 -7.76 -51.03 15.55
C PHE A 135 -9.23 -51.36 15.79
N VAL A 136 -10.14 -50.47 15.39
CA VAL A 136 -11.58 -50.62 15.57
C VAL A 136 -12.30 -50.22 14.29
N GLY A 137 -12.76 -51.20 13.54
CA GLY A 137 -13.45 -51.03 12.26
C GLY A 137 -13.21 -52.20 11.32
N THR A 138 -14.07 -52.36 10.31
CA THR A 138 -13.84 -53.36 9.26
C THR A 138 -12.58 -52.99 8.48
N ARG A 139 -11.63 -53.92 8.38
CA ARG A 139 -10.34 -53.77 7.69
C ARG A 139 -9.43 -52.63 8.22
N ALA A 140 -9.71 -52.10 9.41
CA ALA A 140 -8.82 -51.15 10.07
C ALA A 140 -7.43 -51.79 10.30
N GLY A 141 -6.39 -51.16 9.77
CA GLY A 141 -5.00 -51.65 9.84
C GLY A 141 -4.77 -53.03 9.21
N GLN A 142 -5.53 -53.43 8.18
CA GLN A 142 -5.48 -54.79 7.63
C GLN A 142 -4.04 -55.22 7.25
N ALA A 143 -3.26 -54.33 6.63
CA ALA A 143 -1.89 -54.61 6.21
C ALA A 143 -0.81 -54.30 7.28
N ASN A 144 -1.20 -53.72 8.43
CA ASN A 144 -0.27 -53.19 9.43
C ASN A 144 0.65 -54.27 10.00
N THR A 145 1.96 -54.06 9.93
CA THR A 145 2.97 -54.93 10.59
C THR A 145 3.78 -54.19 11.68
N SER A 146 3.36 -52.97 12.01
CA SER A 146 4.07 -51.99 12.86
C SER A 146 3.46 -51.81 14.25
N THR A 147 4.11 -51.04 15.12
CA THR A 147 3.71 -50.78 16.53
C THR A 147 3.09 -49.39 16.72
N ASP A 148 2.43 -49.20 17.86
CA ASP A 148 2.01 -47.88 18.38
C ASP A 148 1.04 -47.10 17.48
N ASN A 149 0.12 -47.81 16.80
CA ASN A 149 -0.89 -47.17 15.95
C ASN A 149 -2.30 -47.27 16.53
N THR A 150 -3.08 -46.20 16.42
CA THR A 150 -4.52 -46.17 16.77
C THR A 150 -5.35 -45.89 15.52
N PHE A 151 -6.08 -46.89 15.01
CA PHE A 151 -6.94 -46.77 13.83
C PHE A 151 -8.41 -47.04 14.19
N VAL A 152 -9.29 -46.08 13.99
CA VAL A 152 -10.71 -46.19 14.37
C VAL A 152 -11.59 -45.74 13.20
N GLY A 153 -12.23 -46.68 12.52
CA GLY A 153 -13.05 -46.45 11.33
C GLY A 153 -12.94 -47.60 10.33
N THR A 154 -13.88 -47.69 9.40
CA THR A 154 -13.76 -48.63 8.28
C THR A 154 -12.55 -48.23 7.43
N GLU A 155 -11.66 -49.18 7.15
CA GLU A 155 -10.49 -49.00 6.29
C GLU A 155 -9.49 -47.92 6.75
N ALA A 156 -9.60 -47.44 7.99
CA ALA A 156 -8.59 -46.58 8.60
C ALA A 156 -7.21 -47.27 8.63
N GLY A 157 -6.20 -46.64 8.03
CA GLY A 157 -4.84 -47.20 7.91
C GLY A 157 -4.76 -48.52 7.15
N LEU A 158 -5.68 -48.79 6.21
CA LEU A 158 -5.81 -50.05 5.48
C LEU A 158 -4.47 -50.57 4.93
N ALA A 159 -3.71 -49.72 4.25
CA ALA A 159 -2.46 -50.05 3.58
C ALA A 159 -1.21 -49.92 4.46
N ASN A 160 -1.33 -49.55 5.74
CA ASN A 160 -0.16 -49.32 6.61
C ASN A 160 0.69 -50.57 6.65
N THR A 161 1.98 -50.48 6.37
CA THR A 161 2.90 -51.64 6.46
C THR A 161 3.86 -51.45 7.62
N THR A 162 4.71 -50.42 7.57
CA THR A 162 5.79 -50.16 8.54
C THR A 162 5.68 -48.80 9.22
N GLY A 163 4.62 -48.04 8.95
CA GLY A 163 4.34 -46.78 9.63
C GLY A 163 4.02 -46.99 11.12
N GLN A 164 4.63 -46.22 12.01
CA GLN A 164 4.46 -46.29 13.47
C GLN A 164 4.04 -44.93 14.02
N ASP A 165 3.53 -44.93 15.25
CA ASP A 165 3.14 -43.73 15.99
C ASP A 165 2.03 -42.92 15.29
N ASN A 166 1.10 -43.58 14.59
CA ASN A 166 0.01 -42.93 13.87
C ASN A 166 -1.33 -43.01 14.62
N THR A 167 -2.14 -41.97 14.54
CA THR A 167 -3.53 -41.94 15.04
C THR A 167 -4.47 -41.59 13.90
N PHE A 168 -5.25 -42.55 13.41
CA PHE A 168 -6.23 -42.36 12.34
C PHE A 168 -7.64 -42.64 12.87
N ILE A 169 -8.54 -41.65 12.80
CA ILE A 169 -9.90 -41.76 13.32
C ILE A 169 -10.88 -41.21 12.28
N GLY A 170 -11.62 -42.09 11.62
CA GLY A 170 -12.52 -41.78 10.50
C GLY A 170 -12.59 -42.95 9.53
N GLU A 171 -13.64 -43.00 8.71
CA GLU A 171 -13.60 -43.86 7.52
C GLU A 171 -12.46 -43.41 6.61
N GLU A 172 -11.67 -44.36 6.09
CA GLU A 172 -10.61 -44.14 5.11
C GLU A 172 -9.51 -43.13 5.55
N ALA A 173 -9.48 -42.78 6.84
CA ALA A 173 -8.43 -41.94 7.41
C ALA A 173 -7.07 -42.65 7.26
N GLY A 174 -6.16 -42.02 6.50
CA GLY A 174 -4.85 -42.59 6.17
C GLY A 174 -4.89 -43.93 5.43
N GLU A 175 -5.93 -44.19 4.62
CA GLU A 175 -6.13 -45.45 3.89
C GLU A 175 -4.85 -45.92 3.16
N ASP A 176 -4.20 -45.05 2.39
CA ASP A 176 -3.03 -45.35 1.56
C ASP A 176 -1.68 -45.25 2.30
N ASN A 177 -1.67 -45.00 3.61
CA ASN A 177 -0.42 -44.89 4.38
C ASN A 177 0.34 -46.20 4.27
N THR A 178 1.60 -46.18 3.84
CA THR A 178 2.43 -47.39 3.74
C THR A 178 3.55 -47.38 4.76
N GLU A 179 4.32 -46.28 4.82
CA GLU A 179 5.50 -46.13 5.69
C GLU A 179 5.46 -44.87 6.57
N GLY A 180 4.48 -43.98 6.35
CA GLY A 180 4.33 -42.70 7.04
C GLY A 180 4.20 -42.86 8.57
N ARG A 181 4.80 -41.94 9.32
CA ARG A 181 4.94 -42.02 10.79
C ARG A 181 4.56 -40.73 11.48
N TYR A 182 4.21 -40.82 12.77
CA TYR A 182 3.89 -39.65 13.60
C TYR A 182 2.75 -38.79 13.03
N ASN A 183 1.80 -39.41 12.33
CA ASN A 183 0.67 -38.70 11.73
C ASN A 183 -0.56 -38.77 12.64
N THR A 184 -1.35 -37.69 12.69
CA THR A 184 -2.64 -37.64 13.39
C THR A 184 -3.71 -37.20 12.41
N PHE A 185 -4.55 -38.13 11.95
CA PHE A 185 -5.64 -37.88 11.00
C PHE A 185 -6.99 -38.15 11.68
N VAL A 186 -7.87 -37.16 11.71
CA VAL A 186 -9.18 -37.26 12.36
C VAL A 186 -10.25 -36.65 11.46
N GLY A 187 -11.13 -37.48 10.91
CA GLY A 187 -12.16 -37.12 9.94
C GLY A 187 -12.28 -38.18 8.85
N GLN A 188 -13.43 -38.22 8.17
CA GLN A 188 -13.59 -39.07 6.98
C GLN A 188 -12.65 -38.53 5.88
N ASP A 189 -11.89 -39.43 5.26
CA ASP A 189 -10.86 -39.16 4.24
C ASP A 189 -9.69 -38.26 4.68
N ALA A 190 -9.51 -38.05 5.99
CA ALA A 190 -8.38 -37.27 6.49
C ALA A 190 -7.06 -37.96 6.13
N GLY A 191 -6.23 -37.29 5.32
CA GLY A 191 -4.96 -37.82 4.83
C GLY A 191 -5.08 -39.11 4.01
N GLN A 192 -6.21 -39.35 3.33
CA GLN A 192 -6.52 -40.59 2.60
C GLN A 192 -5.39 -41.03 1.65
N GLY A 193 -4.83 -40.10 0.85
CA GLY A 193 -3.72 -40.35 -0.08
C GLY A 193 -2.30 -40.26 0.51
N ASN A 194 -2.13 -40.16 1.84
CA ASN A 194 -0.80 -40.13 2.47
C ASN A 194 -0.11 -41.48 2.27
N THR A 195 1.03 -41.53 1.58
CA THR A 195 1.78 -42.79 1.39
C THR A 195 2.95 -42.89 2.36
N THR A 196 3.85 -41.90 2.34
CA THR A 196 5.09 -41.89 3.15
C THR A 196 5.28 -40.60 3.97
N GLY A 197 4.36 -39.63 3.83
CA GLY A 197 4.38 -38.40 4.61
C GLY A 197 4.38 -38.64 6.12
N TYR A 198 5.06 -37.75 6.86
CA TYR A 198 5.27 -37.91 8.30
C TYR A 198 5.10 -36.60 9.07
N ARG A 199 4.77 -36.71 10.37
CA ARG A 199 4.51 -35.56 11.26
C ARG A 199 3.40 -34.62 10.75
N ASN A 200 2.40 -35.17 10.06
CA ASN A 200 1.24 -34.41 9.61
C ASN A 200 0.11 -34.49 10.65
N THR A 201 -0.56 -33.37 10.91
CA THR A 201 -1.77 -33.31 11.76
C THR A 201 -2.92 -32.79 10.91
N LEU A 202 -3.90 -33.65 10.59
CA LEU A 202 -5.03 -33.33 9.70
C LEU A 202 -6.33 -33.61 10.44
N LEU A 203 -7.12 -32.57 10.71
CA LEU A 203 -8.32 -32.63 11.54
C LEU A 203 -9.52 -32.05 10.77
N GLY A 204 -10.38 -32.91 10.23
CA GLY A 204 -11.55 -32.51 9.46
C GLY A 204 -11.87 -33.50 8.35
N ASN A 205 -13.07 -33.41 7.81
CA ASN A 205 -13.44 -34.19 6.63
C ASN A 205 -12.58 -33.75 5.43
N MET A 206 -12.00 -34.70 4.69
CA MET A 206 -11.12 -34.45 3.53
C MET A 206 -9.88 -33.58 3.82
N ALA A 207 -9.52 -33.37 5.09
CA ALA A 207 -8.33 -32.60 5.43
C ALA A 207 -7.06 -33.32 4.93
N GLY A 208 -6.27 -32.66 4.07
CA GLY A 208 -5.14 -33.28 3.37
C GLY A 208 -5.51 -34.42 2.41
N GLY A 209 -6.77 -34.51 1.99
CA GLY A 209 -7.30 -35.57 1.13
C GLY A 209 -7.08 -35.34 -0.37
N ILE A 210 -7.32 -36.39 -1.17
CA ILE A 210 -7.40 -36.46 -2.64
C ILE A 210 -6.08 -36.36 -3.42
N ALA A 211 -5.00 -35.80 -2.84
CA ALA A 211 -3.70 -35.83 -3.50
C ALA A 211 -3.13 -37.26 -3.59
N TYR A 212 -2.89 -37.74 -4.81
CA TYR A 212 -2.16 -38.99 -5.04
C TYR A 212 -0.70 -38.81 -4.59
N ASP A 213 -0.23 -39.71 -3.73
CA ASP A 213 1.15 -39.75 -3.19
C ASP A 213 1.52 -38.59 -2.24
N LEU A 214 0.74 -38.32 -1.20
CA LEU A 214 1.18 -37.37 -0.16
C LEU A 214 2.44 -37.91 0.57
N THR A 215 3.59 -37.34 0.20
CA THR A 215 4.92 -37.56 0.83
C THR A 215 5.40 -36.37 1.65
N GLY A 216 4.62 -35.28 1.66
CA GLY A 216 4.87 -34.05 2.40
C GLY A 216 4.89 -34.27 3.92
N HIS A 217 5.51 -33.35 4.65
CA HIS A 217 5.74 -33.53 6.08
C HIS A 217 5.58 -32.25 6.90
N ASN A 218 5.31 -32.43 8.20
CA ASN A 218 5.16 -31.33 9.15
C ASN A 218 4.03 -30.35 8.77
N ASN A 219 2.97 -30.84 8.12
CA ASN A 219 1.80 -30.03 7.77
C ASN A 219 0.73 -30.12 8.88
N THR A 220 0.05 -29.01 9.15
CA THR A 220 -1.05 -28.93 10.11
C THR A 220 -2.28 -28.38 9.40
N GLY A 221 -3.29 -29.23 9.17
CA GLY A 221 -4.58 -28.87 8.60
C GLY A 221 -5.70 -29.07 9.62
N ALA A 222 -6.55 -28.07 9.84
CA ALA A 222 -7.71 -28.19 10.72
C ALA A 222 -8.95 -27.47 10.16
N GLY A 223 -9.95 -28.23 9.74
CA GLY A 223 -11.15 -27.77 9.05
C GLY A 223 -11.57 -28.80 8.00
N GLU A 224 -12.83 -28.74 7.57
CA GLU A 224 -13.26 -29.45 6.36
C GLU A 224 -12.40 -28.99 5.17
N SER A 225 -11.87 -29.92 4.38
CA SER A 225 -11.04 -29.64 3.21
C SER A 225 -9.80 -28.78 3.47
N ALA A 226 -9.34 -28.67 4.72
CA ALA A 226 -8.11 -27.95 5.04
C ALA A 226 -6.91 -28.71 4.46
N LEU A 227 -6.06 -28.04 3.67
CA LEU A 227 -4.96 -28.65 2.91
C LEU A 227 -5.40 -29.72 1.91
N GLU A 228 -6.66 -29.71 1.45
CA GLU A 228 -7.09 -30.62 0.37
C GLU A 228 -6.16 -30.44 -0.86
N ASP A 229 -5.81 -31.55 -1.51
CA ASP A 229 -4.89 -31.61 -2.65
C ASP A 229 -3.46 -31.07 -2.38
N ILE A 230 -2.86 -31.52 -1.27
CA ILE A 230 -1.47 -31.23 -0.92
C ILE A 230 -0.49 -32.24 -1.56
N GLU A 231 0.46 -31.76 -2.37
CA GLU A 231 1.36 -32.62 -3.17
C GLU A 231 2.68 -33.04 -2.47
N LYS A 232 3.47 -33.88 -3.17
CA LYS A 232 4.62 -34.65 -2.69
C LYS A 232 5.60 -33.91 -1.77
N THR A 233 6.01 -32.69 -2.09
CA THR A 233 7.08 -32.01 -1.34
C THR A 233 6.55 -30.98 -0.34
N ALA A 234 5.23 -30.78 -0.31
CA ALA A 234 4.60 -29.75 0.48
C ALA A 234 4.89 -29.94 1.97
N SER A 235 5.43 -28.90 2.60
CA SER A 235 6.00 -29.05 3.93
C SER A 235 5.85 -27.81 4.79
N ARG A 236 5.64 -28.02 6.09
CA ARG A 236 5.58 -26.95 7.11
C ARG A 236 4.44 -25.94 6.86
N ASN A 237 3.38 -26.38 6.20
CA ASN A 237 2.19 -25.54 6.01
C ASN A 237 1.25 -25.67 7.22
N THR A 238 0.67 -24.55 7.65
CA THR A 238 -0.38 -24.52 8.66
C THR A 238 -1.63 -23.93 8.05
N ALA A 239 -2.70 -24.71 7.95
CA ALA A 239 -4.00 -24.24 7.49
C ALA A 239 -5.09 -24.55 8.52
N VAL A 240 -5.85 -23.52 8.93
CA VAL A 240 -6.92 -23.65 9.92
C VAL A 240 -8.15 -22.88 9.45
N GLY A 241 -9.23 -23.60 9.18
CA GLY A 241 -10.46 -23.10 8.57
C GLY A 241 -10.98 -24.06 7.52
N SER A 242 -12.27 -23.97 7.20
CA SER A 242 -12.86 -24.71 6.07
C SER A 242 -12.18 -24.30 4.76
N GLY A 243 -11.72 -25.25 3.95
CA GLY A 243 -11.05 -24.99 2.65
C GLY A 243 -9.73 -24.22 2.73
N ALA A 244 -9.21 -23.97 3.94
CA ALA A 244 -7.95 -23.26 4.12
C ALA A 244 -6.80 -24.05 3.49
N GLY A 245 -6.01 -23.40 2.63
CA GLY A 245 -4.91 -24.03 1.94
C GLY A 245 -5.31 -25.20 1.04
N SER A 246 -6.55 -25.24 0.55
CA SER A 246 -6.93 -26.19 -0.51
C SER A 246 -6.15 -25.86 -1.79
N ASP A 247 -5.67 -26.89 -2.49
CA ASP A 247 -4.94 -26.79 -3.75
C ASP A 247 -3.66 -25.93 -3.63
N ILE A 248 -2.79 -26.29 -2.68
CA ILE A 248 -1.50 -25.62 -2.46
C ILE A 248 -0.34 -26.30 -3.19
N GLY A 249 -0.56 -27.45 -3.82
CA GLY A 249 0.49 -28.19 -4.52
C GLY A 249 1.71 -28.47 -3.62
N GLU A 250 2.91 -28.34 -4.18
CA GLU A 250 4.23 -28.49 -3.50
C GLU A 250 4.66 -27.34 -2.55
N ALA A 251 3.74 -26.52 -2.03
CA ALA A 251 4.07 -25.31 -1.28
C ALA A 251 4.83 -25.53 0.05
N TYR A 252 5.66 -24.56 0.45
CA TYR A 252 6.51 -24.63 1.64
C TYR A 252 6.30 -23.45 2.61
N GLY A 253 6.04 -23.79 3.89
CA GLY A 253 6.15 -22.85 5.00
C GLY A 253 5.07 -21.78 5.08
N ASN A 254 3.86 -22.05 4.57
CA ASN A 254 2.75 -21.09 4.60
C ASN A 254 1.96 -21.14 5.91
N THR A 255 1.36 -20.00 6.26
CA THR A 255 0.37 -19.88 7.35
C THR A 255 -0.95 -19.36 6.79
N MET A 256 -2.01 -20.15 6.90
CA MET A 256 -3.34 -19.90 6.34
C MET A 256 -4.39 -20.04 7.44
N LEU A 257 -5.03 -18.95 7.85
CA LEU A 257 -5.97 -18.95 8.98
C LEU A 257 -7.26 -18.21 8.61
N GLY A 258 -8.36 -18.95 8.48
CA GLY A 258 -9.65 -18.45 8.03
C GLY A 258 -10.28 -19.40 7.02
N ALA A 259 -11.60 -19.28 6.82
CA ALA A 259 -12.27 -20.03 5.75
C ALA A 259 -11.69 -19.61 4.39
N ASP A 260 -11.29 -20.59 3.58
CA ASP A 260 -10.72 -20.42 2.24
C ASP A 260 -9.51 -19.45 2.20
N ALA A 261 -8.76 -19.35 3.31
CA ALA A 261 -7.50 -18.61 3.32
C ALA A 261 -6.43 -19.40 2.55
N GLY A 262 -5.77 -18.77 1.59
CA GLY A 262 -4.70 -19.39 0.80
C GLY A 262 -5.14 -20.58 -0.06
N THR A 263 -6.41 -20.65 -0.45
CA THR A 263 -6.87 -21.58 -1.48
C THR A 263 -6.11 -21.31 -2.80
N ASN A 264 -5.99 -22.32 -3.66
CA ASN A 264 -5.32 -22.23 -4.97
C ASN A 264 -3.94 -21.56 -4.91
N THR A 265 -3.20 -21.85 -3.83
CA THR A 265 -1.85 -21.32 -3.61
C THR A 265 -0.80 -22.33 -4.06
N GLU A 266 -0.95 -22.82 -5.29
CA GLU A 266 -0.08 -23.84 -5.87
C GLU A 266 1.38 -23.37 -5.83
N HIS A 267 2.26 -24.13 -5.17
CA HIS A 267 3.71 -23.90 -5.21
C HIS A 267 4.23 -22.57 -4.61
N ALA A 268 3.37 -21.75 -4.01
CA ALA A 268 3.80 -20.50 -3.41
C ALA A 268 4.35 -20.73 -1.99
N ASP A 269 5.48 -20.11 -1.68
CA ASP A 269 6.23 -20.34 -0.44
C ASP A 269 6.21 -19.10 0.48
N PHE A 270 6.31 -19.38 1.78
CA PHE A 270 6.54 -18.40 2.84
C PHE A 270 5.47 -17.29 2.95
N SER A 271 4.25 -17.57 2.52
CA SER A 271 3.13 -16.64 2.59
C SER A 271 2.34 -16.76 3.90
N THR A 272 1.79 -15.64 4.35
CA THR A 272 0.95 -15.55 5.56
C THR A 272 -0.40 -14.94 5.21
N PHE A 273 -1.45 -15.74 5.27
CA PHE A 273 -2.82 -15.37 4.95
C PHE A 273 -3.71 -15.57 6.18
N VAL A 274 -4.30 -14.49 6.68
CA VAL A 274 -5.12 -14.50 7.89
C VAL A 274 -6.38 -13.69 7.65
N GLY A 275 -7.54 -14.36 7.64
CA GLY A 275 -8.84 -13.80 7.29
C GLY A 275 -9.58 -14.71 6.31
N ALA A 276 -10.91 -14.62 6.26
CA ALA A 276 -11.68 -15.39 5.28
C ALA A 276 -11.32 -14.93 3.87
N TYR A 277 -11.02 -15.85 2.96
CA TYR A 277 -10.62 -15.56 1.57
C TYR A 277 -9.35 -14.71 1.42
N ALA A 278 -8.50 -14.61 2.46
CA ALA A 278 -7.21 -13.94 2.32
C ALA A 278 -6.32 -14.76 1.38
N GLY A 279 -5.78 -14.14 0.32
CA GLY A 279 -4.89 -14.82 -0.64
C GLY A 279 -5.51 -15.99 -1.42
N TRP A 280 -6.81 -15.95 -1.73
CA TRP A 280 -7.58 -17.08 -2.31
C TRP A 280 -7.21 -17.53 -3.74
N ASP A 281 -6.64 -16.66 -4.58
CA ASP A 281 -6.16 -17.00 -5.93
C ASP A 281 -4.69 -16.56 -6.05
N ASN A 282 -3.85 -17.06 -5.11
CA ASN A 282 -2.44 -16.68 -4.99
C ASN A 282 -1.48 -17.70 -5.63
N ASN A 283 -1.03 -17.51 -6.88
CA ASN A 283 -0.19 -18.46 -7.66
C ASN A 283 -0.90 -19.44 -8.61
N ARG A 284 -2.01 -19.06 -9.25
CA ARG A 284 -2.71 -19.96 -10.19
C ARG A 284 -2.00 -20.19 -11.54
N THR A 285 -0.82 -19.60 -11.75
CA THR A 285 0.03 -19.92 -12.90
C THR A 285 0.85 -21.19 -12.69
N ASN A 286 0.82 -21.75 -11.47
CA ASN A 286 1.51 -22.98 -11.11
C ASN A 286 3.05 -22.86 -11.31
N ASN A 287 3.60 -21.70 -10.95
CA ASN A 287 5.03 -21.38 -11.08
C ASN A 287 5.68 -21.18 -9.70
N ARG A 288 6.77 -21.88 -9.43
CA ARG A 288 7.46 -21.85 -8.11
C ARG A 288 8.10 -20.50 -7.77
N ASP A 289 8.40 -19.68 -8.77
CA ASP A 289 9.06 -18.39 -8.54
C ASP A 289 8.04 -17.27 -8.27
N ASP A 290 6.75 -17.52 -8.51
CA ASP A 290 5.69 -16.53 -8.48
C ASP A 290 4.94 -16.54 -7.13
N ALA A 291 4.31 -15.40 -6.83
CA ALA A 291 3.39 -15.23 -5.70
C ALA A 291 3.91 -15.66 -4.31
N ASN A 292 5.22 -15.51 -4.12
CA ASN A 292 5.96 -15.88 -2.91
C ASN A 292 6.04 -14.75 -1.89
N ARG A 293 6.19 -15.10 -0.61
CA ARG A 293 6.48 -14.16 0.50
C ARG A 293 5.43 -13.06 0.65
N ASN A 294 4.16 -13.38 0.39
CA ASN A 294 3.06 -12.44 0.52
C ASN A 294 2.45 -12.49 1.93
N THR A 295 2.08 -11.33 2.46
CA THR A 295 1.38 -11.21 3.74
C THR A 295 0.03 -10.56 3.51
N ALA A 296 -1.06 -11.28 3.74
CA ALA A 296 -2.43 -10.76 3.70
C ALA A 296 -3.13 -10.96 5.04
N LEU A 297 -3.57 -9.86 5.66
CA LEU A 297 -4.29 -9.86 6.94
C LEU A 297 -5.60 -9.06 6.81
N GLY A 298 -6.71 -9.78 6.82
CA GLY A 298 -8.05 -9.24 6.64
C GLY A 298 -8.88 -10.12 5.70
N SER A 299 -10.20 -10.09 5.84
CA SER A 299 -11.06 -10.82 4.91
C SER A 299 -10.89 -10.26 3.49
N PHE A 300 -10.74 -11.14 2.50
CA PHE A 300 -10.48 -10.80 1.09
C PHE A 300 -9.21 -9.96 0.85
N ALA A 301 -8.29 -9.87 1.81
CA ALA A 301 -7.01 -9.21 1.59
C ALA A 301 -6.22 -10.00 0.54
N GLY A 302 -5.75 -9.33 -0.52
CA GLY A 302 -4.95 -9.98 -1.58
C GLY A 302 -5.67 -11.05 -2.37
N TYR A 303 -7.00 -10.94 -2.50
CA TYR A 303 -7.88 -12.02 -2.96
C TYR A 303 -7.44 -12.73 -4.26
N ALA A 304 -6.82 -12.03 -5.23
CA ALA A 304 -6.52 -12.63 -6.54
C ALA A 304 -5.13 -12.32 -7.11
N ASN A 305 -4.10 -12.44 -6.28
CA ASN A 305 -2.69 -12.25 -6.67
C ASN A 305 -2.06 -13.43 -7.41
N ARG A 306 -2.08 -13.48 -8.74
CA ARG A 306 -1.64 -14.68 -9.44
C ARG A 306 -0.14 -14.83 -9.57
N GLU A 307 0.62 -13.74 -9.66
CA GLU A 307 2.07 -13.83 -9.88
C GLU A 307 2.91 -12.98 -8.91
N GLY A 308 2.29 -12.00 -8.25
CA GLY A 308 2.98 -10.94 -7.51
C GLY A 308 3.64 -11.39 -6.20
N SER A 309 4.91 -11.08 -5.99
CA SER A 309 5.66 -11.49 -4.79
C SER A 309 6.01 -10.32 -3.85
N ASP A 310 6.34 -10.65 -2.61
CA ASP A 310 6.86 -9.70 -1.60
C ASP A 310 5.86 -8.60 -1.21
N ASN A 311 4.56 -8.89 -1.23
CA ASN A 311 3.52 -7.92 -0.93
C ASN A 311 3.05 -7.95 0.53
N VAL A 312 2.59 -6.80 1.02
CA VAL A 312 1.98 -6.65 2.35
C VAL A 312 0.61 -6.00 2.20
N TRP A 313 -0.46 -6.70 2.58
CA TRP A 313 -1.84 -6.23 2.49
C TRP A 313 -2.56 -6.40 3.82
N LEU A 314 -2.81 -5.29 4.51
CA LEU A 314 -3.41 -5.28 5.84
C LEU A 314 -4.72 -4.47 5.79
N GLY A 315 -5.86 -5.16 5.91
CA GLY A 315 -7.20 -4.57 5.88
C GLY A 315 -8.21 -5.44 5.15
N ALA A 316 -9.50 -5.32 5.50
CA ALA A 316 -10.54 -5.99 4.74
C ALA A 316 -10.58 -5.45 3.31
N PHE A 317 -10.62 -6.34 2.31
CA PHE A 317 -10.60 -5.99 0.89
C PHE A 317 -9.37 -5.16 0.45
N SER A 318 -8.28 -5.15 1.22
CA SER A 318 -7.03 -4.50 0.80
C SER A 318 -6.44 -5.23 -0.40
N ASN A 319 -6.19 -4.50 -1.49
CA ASN A 319 -5.74 -5.04 -2.77
C ASN A 319 -6.63 -6.21 -3.26
N SER A 320 -7.94 -6.05 -3.14
CA SER A 320 -8.94 -6.99 -3.66
C SER A 320 -9.49 -6.52 -5.00
N LEU A 321 -9.91 -7.47 -5.84
CA LEU A 321 -10.74 -7.18 -7.01
C LEU A 321 -12.05 -6.48 -6.61
N SER A 322 -12.56 -5.63 -7.51
CA SER A 322 -13.94 -5.10 -7.43
C SER A 322 -15.02 -6.16 -7.75
N SER A 323 -14.61 -7.32 -8.27
CA SER A 323 -15.44 -8.49 -8.56
C SER A 323 -14.82 -9.74 -7.92
N ILE A 324 -15.57 -10.37 -7.01
CA ILE A 324 -15.16 -11.60 -6.33
C ILE A 324 -15.63 -12.78 -7.19
N TYR A 325 -14.73 -13.70 -7.52
CA TYR A 325 -15.01 -14.86 -8.38
C TYR A 325 -14.89 -16.14 -7.58
N SER A 326 -15.98 -16.84 -7.32
CA SER A 326 -15.96 -18.15 -6.68
C SER A 326 -16.36 -19.25 -7.67
N TYR A 327 -15.79 -20.45 -7.52
CA TYR A 327 -16.27 -21.65 -8.22
C TYR A 327 -17.61 -22.15 -7.69
N ASP A 328 -18.04 -21.66 -6.52
CA ASP A 328 -19.40 -21.79 -6.00
C ASP A 328 -20.21 -20.51 -6.32
N PRO A 329 -21.17 -20.57 -7.28
CA PRO A 329 -22.01 -19.42 -7.65
C PRO A 329 -22.88 -18.90 -6.50
N GLN A 330 -23.20 -19.76 -5.53
CA GLN A 330 -24.01 -19.37 -4.38
C GLN A 330 -23.14 -18.60 -3.38
N LEU A 331 -21.90 -19.02 -3.15
CA LEU A 331 -20.92 -18.26 -2.38
C LEU A 331 -20.60 -16.90 -3.04
N GLU A 332 -20.44 -16.84 -4.36
CA GLU A 332 -20.28 -15.58 -5.09
C GLU A 332 -21.45 -14.63 -4.80
N THR A 333 -22.68 -15.15 -4.85
CA THR A 333 -23.90 -14.38 -4.56
C THR A 333 -23.93 -13.89 -3.11
N ASP A 334 -23.58 -14.75 -2.15
CA ASP A 334 -23.62 -14.43 -0.72
C ASP A 334 -22.55 -13.41 -0.34
N VAL A 335 -21.33 -13.58 -0.85
CA VAL A 335 -20.22 -12.64 -0.65
C VAL A 335 -20.53 -11.31 -1.33
N GLN A 336 -21.04 -11.30 -2.56
CA GLN A 336 -21.42 -10.07 -3.25
C GLN A 336 -22.57 -9.36 -2.53
N THR A 337 -23.52 -10.11 -1.96
CA THR A 337 -24.60 -9.55 -1.14
C THR A 337 -24.07 -8.93 0.15
N ALA A 338 -23.15 -9.61 0.85
CA ALA A 338 -22.50 -9.10 2.04
C ALA A 338 -21.65 -7.85 1.73
N TYR A 339 -20.91 -7.86 0.62
CA TYR A 339 -20.12 -6.74 0.11
C TYR A 339 -21.03 -5.53 -0.19
N ASN A 340 -22.08 -5.73 -0.98
CA ASN A 340 -23.04 -4.68 -1.37
C ASN A 340 -23.84 -4.12 -0.18
N GLY A 341 -23.96 -4.87 0.92
CA GLY A 341 -24.61 -4.43 2.15
C GLY A 341 -23.80 -3.45 3.01
N ILE A 342 -22.54 -3.17 2.66
CA ILE A 342 -21.65 -2.28 3.43
C ILE A 342 -22.03 -0.81 3.20
N SER A 343 -22.69 -0.19 4.19
CA SER A 343 -23.21 1.19 4.10
C SER A 343 -22.18 2.31 3.85
N SER A 344 -20.89 2.03 4.00
CA SER A 344 -19.80 3.01 3.89
C SER A 344 -18.90 2.82 2.67
N GLN A 345 -19.30 2.02 1.68
CA GLN A 345 -18.48 1.69 0.50
C GLN A 345 -17.87 2.93 -0.17
N PRO A 346 -16.59 2.89 -0.60
CA PRO A 346 -15.99 3.94 -1.42
C PRO A 346 -16.75 4.07 -2.74
N SER A 347 -16.64 5.23 -3.41
CA SER A 347 -17.16 5.35 -4.77
C SER A 347 -16.44 4.35 -5.70
N THR A 348 -17.12 3.85 -6.74
CA THR A 348 -16.55 2.87 -7.68
C THR A 348 -15.29 3.36 -8.41
N ALA A 349 -15.08 4.68 -8.47
CA ALA A 349 -13.87 5.30 -9.01
C ALA A 349 -12.63 5.11 -8.10
N ASN A 350 -12.85 4.77 -6.82
CA ASN A 350 -11.85 4.58 -5.79
C ASN A 350 -11.82 3.12 -5.27
N LEU A 351 -12.13 2.15 -6.14
CA LEU A 351 -11.91 0.74 -5.83
C LEU A 351 -10.61 0.26 -6.50
N PRO A 352 -9.84 -0.63 -5.85
CA PRO A 352 -8.63 -1.21 -6.45
C PRO A 352 -8.96 -1.88 -7.79
N VAL A 353 -8.11 -1.66 -8.80
CA VAL A 353 -8.35 -2.12 -10.16
C VAL A 353 -7.62 -3.44 -10.42
N GLY A 354 -7.87 -4.46 -9.59
CA GLY A 354 -7.86 -5.88 -9.95
C GLY A 354 -6.71 -6.56 -10.69
N ASN A 355 -5.67 -5.86 -11.14
CA ASN A 355 -4.55 -6.44 -11.84
C ASN A 355 -3.45 -6.68 -10.81
N LEU A 356 -3.41 -7.90 -10.30
CA LEU A 356 -2.86 -8.20 -8.98
C LEU A 356 -1.47 -8.80 -9.01
N ASP A 357 -0.85 -8.91 -10.18
CA ASP A 357 0.52 -9.41 -10.38
C ASP A 357 1.58 -8.35 -10.00
N VAL A 358 1.33 -7.68 -8.89
CA VAL A 358 2.14 -6.58 -8.38
C VAL A 358 3.18 -7.12 -7.42
N ASN A 359 4.36 -6.53 -7.42
CA ASN A 359 5.46 -6.95 -6.59
C ASN A 359 5.87 -5.83 -5.64
N ARG A 360 6.28 -6.20 -4.43
CA ARG A 360 6.82 -5.27 -3.42
C ARG A 360 5.84 -4.13 -3.07
N THR A 361 4.55 -4.42 -3.07
CA THR A 361 3.53 -3.44 -2.67
C THR A 361 3.29 -3.45 -1.17
N THR A 362 2.88 -2.29 -0.63
CA THR A 362 2.48 -2.15 0.77
C THR A 362 1.14 -1.45 0.87
N VAL A 363 0.12 -2.15 1.36
CA VAL A 363 -1.25 -1.64 1.53
C VAL A 363 -1.68 -1.77 2.99
N LEU A 364 -2.01 -0.64 3.61
CA LEU A 364 -2.55 -0.58 4.97
C LEU A 364 -3.87 0.19 4.98
N GLY A 365 -4.99 -0.53 5.04
CA GLY A 365 -6.33 0.05 5.13
C GLY A 365 -7.39 -0.79 4.42
N ALA A 366 -8.63 -0.68 4.90
CA ALA A 366 -9.74 -1.35 4.23
C ALA A 366 -10.00 -0.72 2.85
N PHE A 367 -10.25 -1.55 1.84
CA PHE A 367 -10.48 -1.16 0.44
C PHE A 367 -9.32 -0.38 -0.23
N ALA A 368 -8.16 -0.27 0.41
CA ALA A 368 -6.99 0.38 -0.20
C ALA A 368 -6.37 -0.52 -1.28
N GLY A 369 -5.67 0.06 -2.25
CA GLY A 369 -5.08 -0.67 -3.37
C GLY A 369 -3.75 -0.08 -3.84
N ALA A 370 -2.80 -0.96 -4.13
CA ALA A 370 -1.50 -0.64 -4.71
C ALA A 370 -1.39 -1.47 -6.00
N ASN A 371 -1.76 -0.86 -7.13
CA ASN A 371 -2.09 -1.56 -8.37
C ASN A 371 -0.89 -1.69 -9.34
N ASP A 372 0.30 -1.33 -8.90
CA ASP A 372 1.54 -1.46 -9.68
C ASP A 372 2.75 -1.68 -8.76
N ASN A 373 3.89 -2.09 -9.34
CA ASN A 373 5.07 -2.50 -8.59
C ASN A 373 5.64 -1.37 -7.69
N ASP A 374 6.21 -1.76 -6.55
CA ASP A 374 6.90 -0.85 -5.61
C ASP A 374 6.03 0.30 -5.08
N SER A 375 4.70 0.17 -5.17
CA SER A 375 3.76 1.20 -4.74
C SER A 375 3.25 0.99 -3.31
N ILE A 376 2.88 2.09 -2.65
CA ILE A 376 2.48 2.12 -1.24
C ILE A 376 1.15 2.86 -1.11
N SER A 377 0.17 2.24 -0.45
CA SER A 377 -1.13 2.85 -0.15
C SER A 377 -1.53 2.69 1.31
N ILE A 378 -1.80 3.80 2.00
CA ILE A 378 -2.13 3.81 3.43
C ILE A 378 -3.36 4.67 3.68
N GLY A 379 -4.43 4.08 4.22
CA GLY A 379 -5.68 4.77 4.53
C GLY A 379 -6.91 4.02 4.05
N TYR A 380 -8.10 4.43 4.48
CA TYR A 380 -9.35 3.87 3.97
C TYR A 380 -9.51 4.19 2.49
N ALA A 381 -9.63 3.19 1.61
CA ALA A 381 -9.79 3.39 0.16
C ALA A 381 -8.72 4.28 -0.50
N ALA A 382 -7.50 4.26 0.04
CA ALA A 382 -6.34 4.91 -0.57
C ALA A 382 -5.87 4.09 -1.78
N ILE A 383 -5.56 4.75 -2.91
CA ILE A 383 -5.13 4.05 -4.13
C ILE A 383 -3.85 4.65 -4.71
N SER A 384 -2.90 3.78 -5.01
CA SER A 384 -1.73 4.03 -5.86
C SER A 384 -1.84 3.20 -7.13
N ASP A 385 -2.04 3.85 -8.27
CA ASP A 385 -2.29 3.18 -9.56
C ASP A 385 -1.02 2.92 -10.40
N LYS A 386 0.14 3.46 -9.98
CA LYS A 386 1.37 3.46 -10.80
C LYS A 386 2.62 3.07 -10.03
N THR A 387 3.62 2.62 -10.78
CA THR A 387 4.92 2.18 -10.29
C THR A 387 5.55 3.25 -9.39
N ASN A 388 6.09 2.84 -8.24
CA ASN A 388 6.74 3.72 -7.25
C ASN A 388 5.86 4.88 -6.73
N SER A 389 4.53 4.78 -6.87
CA SER A 389 3.58 5.73 -6.29
C SER A 389 3.44 5.54 -4.78
N VAL A 390 3.34 6.64 -4.02
CA VAL A 390 3.04 6.61 -2.58
C VAL A 390 1.79 7.44 -2.28
N THR A 391 0.73 6.77 -1.82
CA THR A 391 -0.55 7.42 -1.47
C THR A 391 -0.89 7.21 0.01
N ILE A 392 -1.15 8.29 0.74
CA ILE A 392 -1.46 8.25 2.18
C ILE A 392 -2.66 9.17 2.49
N GLY A 393 -3.77 8.60 2.94
CA GLY A 393 -4.97 9.33 3.34
C GLY A 393 -6.26 8.61 2.96
N SER A 394 -7.34 8.86 3.69
CA SER A 394 -8.65 8.31 3.33
C SER A 394 -9.08 8.82 1.95
N ASN A 395 -9.56 7.93 1.07
CA ASN A 395 -9.98 8.25 -0.30
C ASN A 395 -8.93 9.01 -1.15
N ALA A 396 -7.66 8.96 -0.76
CA ALA A 396 -6.58 9.57 -1.52
C ALA A 396 -6.28 8.74 -2.78
N SER A 397 -5.90 9.40 -3.88
CA SER A 397 -5.66 8.73 -5.16
C SER A 397 -4.42 9.27 -5.85
N GLY A 398 -3.33 8.50 -5.84
CA GLY A 398 -2.12 8.71 -6.61
C GLY A 398 -2.13 7.87 -7.89
N LYS A 399 -2.08 8.53 -9.04
CA LYS A 399 -2.14 7.92 -10.38
C LYS A 399 -0.97 8.32 -11.27
N GLY A 400 -0.02 9.08 -10.74
CA GLY A 400 1.22 9.41 -11.43
C GLY A 400 2.34 8.43 -11.12
N GLN A 401 3.25 8.20 -12.06
CA GLN A 401 4.45 7.42 -11.81
C GLN A 401 5.42 8.21 -10.93
N TYR A 402 6.06 7.55 -9.95
CA TYR A 402 6.95 8.21 -8.97
C TYR A 402 6.29 9.37 -8.20
N ASP A 403 4.98 9.33 -8.02
CA ASP A 403 4.24 10.38 -7.33
C ASP A 403 4.24 10.23 -5.80
N LEU A 404 3.94 11.33 -5.10
CA LEU A 404 3.63 11.34 -3.68
C LEU A 404 2.30 12.06 -3.45
N THR A 405 1.32 11.36 -2.90
CA THR A 405 -0.02 11.88 -2.62
C THR A 405 -0.34 11.72 -1.14
N LEU A 406 -0.57 12.82 -0.43
CA LEU A 406 -0.80 12.79 1.03
C LEU A 406 -1.97 13.69 1.44
N GLY A 407 -2.98 13.12 2.09
CA GLY A 407 -4.13 13.85 2.63
C GLY A 407 -5.45 13.19 2.28
N ASP A 408 -6.45 13.39 3.13
CA ASP A 408 -7.80 12.87 2.86
C ASP A 408 -8.37 13.50 1.59
N SER A 409 -8.84 12.64 0.68
CA SER A 409 -9.37 12.99 -0.63
C SER A 409 -8.38 13.76 -1.54
N ALA A 410 -7.07 13.65 -1.31
CA ALA A 410 -6.04 14.23 -2.18
C ALA A 410 -5.92 13.43 -3.49
N THR A 411 -5.70 14.10 -4.62
CA THR A 411 -5.61 13.45 -5.94
C THR A 411 -4.37 13.90 -6.71
N ASN A 412 -3.61 12.95 -7.24
CA ASN A 412 -2.47 13.24 -8.11
C ASN A 412 -2.56 12.38 -9.37
N THR A 413 -2.48 12.99 -10.54
CA THR A 413 -2.41 12.26 -11.81
C THR A 413 -1.17 12.62 -12.63
N GLY A 414 -0.27 13.42 -12.08
CA GLY A 414 0.95 13.85 -12.74
C GLY A 414 2.15 12.99 -12.35
N ASP A 415 3.01 12.69 -13.31
CA ASP A 415 4.25 11.96 -13.07
C ASP A 415 5.25 12.84 -12.32
N TYR A 416 6.02 12.25 -11.39
CA TYR A 416 6.98 12.94 -10.53
C TYR A 416 6.39 14.08 -9.68
N ALA A 417 5.06 14.13 -9.54
CA ALA A 417 4.37 15.20 -8.82
C ALA A 417 4.21 14.88 -7.33
N ILE A 418 4.21 15.93 -6.51
CA ILE A 418 3.97 15.87 -5.06
C ILE A 418 2.68 16.62 -4.76
N THR A 419 1.69 15.95 -4.18
CA THR A 419 0.40 16.54 -3.80
C THR A 419 0.14 16.29 -2.33
N MET A 420 0.03 17.33 -1.51
CA MET A 420 -0.19 17.20 -0.07
C MET A 420 -1.26 18.16 0.46
N GLY A 421 -2.26 17.65 1.18
CA GLY A 421 -3.32 18.42 1.83
C GLY A 421 -4.71 17.80 1.61
N TYR A 422 -5.66 18.11 2.50
CA TYR A 422 -7.06 17.70 2.32
C TYR A 422 -7.60 18.27 1.01
N GLN A 423 -8.13 17.41 0.13
CA GLN A 423 -8.63 17.78 -1.20
C GLN A 423 -7.61 18.49 -2.12
N ALA A 424 -6.31 18.35 -1.87
CA ALA A 424 -5.29 18.87 -2.78
C ALA A 424 -5.28 18.07 -4.09
N SER A 425 -5.03 18.73 -5.23
CA SER A 425 -5.10 18.12 -6.56
C SER A 425 -3.94 18.54 -7.46
N SER A 426 -3.19 17.59 -8.03
CA SER A 426 -2.28 17.86 -9.16
C SER A 426 -2.66 17.00 -10.35
N THR A 427 -2.77 17.59 -11.53
CA THR A 427 -3.17 16.84 -12.74
C THR A 427 -2.09 16.78 -13.83
N HIS A 428 -0.86 17.22 -13.53
CA HIS A 428 0.22 17.49 -14.49
C HIS A 428 1.59 17.20 -13.88
N ASP A 429 2.59 17.02 -14.73
CA ASP A 429 3.88 16.43 -14.36
C ASP A 429 4.80 17.43 -13.63
N ASN A 430 5.67 16.92 -12.76
CA ASN A 430 6.63 17.74 -12.01
C ASN A 430 5.98 18.87 -11.18
N ALA A 431 4.71 18.70 -10.80
CA ALA A 431 3.98 19.67 -9.98
C ALA A 431 4.21 19.42 -8.48
N ILE A 432 4.39 20.48 -7.70
CA ILE A 432 4.42 20.44 -6.23
C ILE A 432 3.19 21.21 -5.72
N THR A 433 2.16 20.53 -5.24
CA THR A 433 0.90 21.13 -4.77
C THR A 433 0.70 20.86 -3.29
N LEU A 434 0.84 21.89 -2.45
CA LEU A 434 0.80 21.77 -1.00
C LEU A 434 -0.25 22.71 -0.38
N GLY A 435 -1.27 22.17 0.28
CA GLY A 435 -2.26 22.92 1.05
C GLY A 435 -3.69 22.40 0.92
N TYR A 436 -4.57 22.80 1.85
CA TYR A 436 -5.99 22.45 1.81
C TYR A 436 -6.63 22.92 0.49
N GLY A 437 -7.14 22.02 -0.34
CA GLY A 437 -7.80 22.34 -1.61
C GLY A 437 -6.91 23.01 -2.67
N ALA A 438 -5.57 22.94 -2.52
CA ALA A 438 -4.65 23.48 -3.52
C ALA A 438 -4.76 22.69 -4.83
N THR A 439 -4.72 23.35 -5.99
CA THR A 439 -4.95 22.70 -7.30
C THR A 439 -3.92 23.14 -8.35
N SER A 440 -3.11 22.20 -8.86
CA SER A 440 -2.24 22.40 -10.04
C SER A 440 -2.83 21.80 -11.30
N ARG A 441 -2.75 22.57 -12.40
CA ARG A 441 -3.24 22.23 -13.74
C ARG A 441 -2.21 22.48 -14.85
N THR A 442 -0.92 22.51 -14.52
CA THR A 442 0.16 22.69 -15.50
C THR A 442 1.47 22.02 -15.03
N ASP A 443 2.31 21.64 -15.98
CA ASP A 443 3.60 20.98 -15.69
C ASP A 443 4.62 21.95 -15.06
N ASN A 444 5.59 21.42 -14.31
CA ASN A 444 6.74 22.16 -13.76
C ASN A 444 6.37 23.33 -12.84
N THR A 445 5.38 23.13 -11.96
CA THR A 445 4.87 24.20 -11.09
C THR A 445 5.00 23.88 -9.61
N ALA A 446 5.08 24.92 -8.78
CA ALA A 446 4.98 24.80 -7.34
C ALA A 446 3.84 25.69 -6.82
N ILE A 447 2.81 25.07 -6.26
CA ILE A 447 1.64 25.71 -5.66
C ILE A 447 1.67 25.44 -4.17
N ILE A 448 1.81 26.48 -3.36
CA ILE A 448 1.84 26.36 -1.90
C ILE A 448 0.80 27.30 -1.28
N GLY A 449 -0.08 26.75 -0.45
CA GLY A 449 -1.12 27.47 0.27
C GLY A 449 -2.51 26.85 0.12
N ASN A 450 -3.43 27.24 1.00
CA ASN A 450 -4.78 26.70 1.00
C ASN A 450 -5.60 27.33 -0.14
N LEU A 451 -6.29 26.50 -0.92
CA LEU A 451 -7.12 26.87 -2.07
C LEU A 451 -6.32 27.66 -3.13
N SER A 452 -5.00 27.52 -3.13
CA SER A 452 -4.14 28.07 -4.17
C SER A 452 -4.39 27.31 -5.46
N THR A 453 -4.78 27.98 -6.54
CA THR A 453 -5.06 27.33 -7.83
C THR A 453 -4.29 28.05 -8.94
N LEU A 454 -3.60 27.29 -9.77
CA LEU A 454 -3.06 27.77 -11.04
C LEU A 454 -3.97 27.25 -12.17
N SER A 455 -4.56 28.18 -12.92
CA SER A 455 -5.44 27.84 -14.06
C SER A 455 -4.66 27.94 -15.38
N TRP A 456 -5.10 27.13 -16.33
CA TRP A 456 -4.54 26.84 -17.66
C TRP A 456 -3.84 28.02 -18.36
N GLU A 457 -2.51 27.93 -18.50
CA GLU A 457 -1.67 28.68 -19.45
C GLU A 457 -0.72 27.65 -20.11
N PRO A 458 -0.62 27.59 -21.45
CA PRO A 458 0.19 26.57 -22.12
C PRO A 458 1.69 26.87 -21.97
N ALA A 459 2.39 25.90 -21.37
CA ALA A 459 3.79 25.51 -21.52
C ALA A 459 4.82 26.60 -21.89
N GLN A 460 5.68 26.98 -20.93
CA GLN A 460 7.15 26.91 -21.07
C GLN A 460 7.96 27.35 -19.84
N ASP A 461 7.35 27.96 -18.82
CA ASP A 461 8.08 28.50 -17.65
C ASP A 461 7.67 27.86 -16.32
N ALA A 462 8.61 27.73 -15.38
CA ALA A 462 8.33 27.26 -14.02
C ALA A 462 7.58 28.34 -13.22
N TYR A 463 6.33 28.07 -12.86
CA TYR A 463 5.50 29.01 -12.08
C TYR A 463 5.47 28.62 -10.60
N VAL A 464 5.74 29.58 -9.71
CA VAL A 464 5.56 29.44 -8.26
C VAL A 464 4.37 30.30 -7.84
N SER A 465 3.26 29.66 -7.45
CA SER A 465 2.08 30.34 -6.91
C SER A 465 2.02 30.16 -5.39
N LEU A 466 1.98 31.28 -4.68
CA LEU A 466 1.92 31.32 -3.22
C LEU A 466 0.66 32.10 -2.81
N GLY A 467 -0.22 31.46 -2.03
CA GLY A 467 -1.41 32.12 -1.47
C GLY A 467 -2.76 31.76 -2.10
N ARG A 468 -3.82 32.06 -1.33
CA ARG A 468 -5.20 31.58 -1.50
C ARG A 468 -5.89 32.21 -2.71
N ASN A 469 -6.69 31.44 -3.45
CA ASN A 469 -7.68 31.98 -4.37
C ASN A 469 -9.09 31.48 -3.96
N LYS A 470 -9.97 32.42 -3.57
CA LYS A 470 -11.41 32.31 -3.22
C LYS A 470 -11.81 31.89 -1.78
N ASN A 471 -12.78 32.65 -1.23
CA ASN A 471 -13.68 32.29 -0.13
C ASN A 471 -15.10 32.65 -0.62
N CYS A 472 -15.98 31.67 -0.80
CA CYS A 472 -17.37 31.92 -1.21
C CYS A 472 -18.27 31.67 0.01
N TYR A 473 -19.17 32.61 0.30
CA TYR A 473 -20.10 32.53 1.43
C TYR A 473 -21.54 32.74 0.94
N TYR A 474 -22.50 32.24 1.71
CA TYR A 474 -23.93 32.28 1.40
C TYR A 474 -24.52 33.60 1.89
N ASP A 475 -24.76 34.54 0.97
CA ASP A 475 -25.32 35.85 1.31
C ASP A 475 -26.84 35.76 1.49
N ASN A 476 -27.32 36.16 2.68
CA ASN A 476 -28.75 36.18 3.04
C ASN A 476 -29.25 37.62 3.15
N ASP A 477 -28.91 38.46 2.18
CA ASP A 477 -29.42 39.82 2.14
C ASP A 477 -30.73 39.93 1.33
N ASP A 478 -31.63 40.67 1.97
CA ASP A 478 -33.06 40.44 2.02
C ASP A 478 -33.82 41.12 0.86
N HIS A 479 -33.46 40.89 -0.41
CA HIS A 479 -34.24 41.42 -1.55
C HIS A 479 -34.44 40.36 -2.64
N GLY A 480 -35.62 39.73 -2.60
CA GLY A 480 -35.97 38.55 -3.40
C GLY A 480 -35.60 38.60 -4.89
N GLY A 481 -34.86 37.57 -5.32
CA GLY A 481 -34.67 37.23 -6.73
C GLY A 481 -33.35 36.50 -7.00
N THR A 482 -33.42 35.16 -7.06
CA THR A 482 -32.40 34.17 -7.52
C THR A 482 -31.11 34.00 -6.69
N TYR A 483 -30.90 32.74 -6.27
CA TYR A 483 -29.74 32.25 -5.52
C TYR A 483 -28.46 32.27 -6.39
N GLU A 484 -27.45 33.04 -6.03
CA GLU A 484 -26.14 33.02 -6.69
C GLU A 484 -24.99 33.13 -5.66
N TRP A 485 -23.93 32.35 -5.85
CA TRP A 485 -22.78 32.31 -4.96
C TRP A 485 -21.95 33.59 -5.10
N VAL A 486 -21.85 34.38 -4.03
CA VAL A 486 -20.99 35.55 -3.99
C VAL A 486 -19.60 35.13 -3.49
N CYS A 487 -18.58 35.33 -4.31
CA CYS A 487 -17.19 35.03 -3.98
C CYS A 487 -16.41 36.34 -3.84
N GLU A 488 -15.95 36.65 -2.63
CA GLU A 488 -15.11 37.84 -2.39
C GLU A 488 -13.61 37.48 -2.32
N PRO A 489 -12.72 38.36 -2.82
CA PRO A 489 -11.26 38.18 -2.71
C PRO A 489 -10.75 38.50 -1.30
N LEU A 490 -10.05 37.55 -0.66
CA LEU A 490 -9.30 37.74 0.60
C LEU A 490 -7.84 37.35 0.41
N TYR A 491 -6.92 38.29 0.68
CA TYR A 491 -5.47 38.16 0.48
C TYR A 491 -4.78 37.09 1.35
N ARG A 492 -3.66 36.57 0.85
CA ARG A 492 -2.51 36.07 1.62
C ARG A 492 -1.24 36.76 1.13
N PHE A 493 -0.58 37.53 2.01
CA PHE A 493 0.89 37.70 2.12
C PHE A 493 1.30 38.68 3.25
N SER A 494 0.59 38.72 4.40
CA SER A 494 0.92 39.68 5.47
C SER A 494 2.06 39.26 6.41
N ASP A 495 2.60 38.05 6.34
CA ASP A 495 3.73 37.63 7.21
C ASP A 495 4.85 36.92 6.44
N VAL A 496 5.26 37.46 5.28
CA VAL A 496 6.61 37.17 4.77
C VAL A 496 7.59 38.08 5.48
N VAL A 497 8.11 37.59 6.60
CA VAL A 497 9.40 38.06 7.15
C VAL A 497 10.53 37.28 6.45
N SER A 498 10.49 37.19 5.12
CA SER A 498 11.65 36.73 4.34
C SER A 498 12.49 37.95 4.00
N GLN A 499 13.76 37.94 4.41
CA GLN A 499 14.68 39.04 4.11
C GLN A 499 15.20 39.03 2.66
N THR A 500 14.82 38.04 1.83
CA THR A 500 15.27 37.94 0.43
C THR A 500 14.35 37.10 -0.45
N ILE A 501 13.97 37.65 -1.62
CA ILE A 501 13.56 36.90 -2.82
C ILE A 501 14.77 36.86 -3.75
N SER A 502 15.17 35.69 -4.24
CA SER A 502 16.26 35.53 -5.22
C SER A 502 15.71 34.87 -6.47
N ALA A 503 15.76 35.57 -7.60
CA ALA A 503 15.40 35.07 -8.91
C ALA A 503 16.55 35.37 -9.88
N VAL A 504 16.91 34.42 -10.73
CA VAL A 504 18.08 34.48 -11.62
C VAL A 504 17.59 34.42 -13.07
N ALA A 505 17.92 35.43 -13.87
CA ALA A 505 17.66 35.42 -15.31
C ALA A 505 18.66 34.49 -16.00
N THR A 506 18.19 33.72 -16.98
CA THR A 506 19.06 32.99 -17.91
C THR A 506 19.52 33.91 -19.05
N ASP A 507 20.56 33.50 -19.79
CA ASP A 507 21.14 34.28 -20.88
C ASP A 507 20.05 34.82 -21.83
N SER A 508 20.06 36.15 -22.03
CA SER A 508 19.12 36.89 -22.89
C SER A 508 17.67 37.00 -22.39
N GLN A 509 17.35 36.62 -21.15
CA GLN A 509 16.02 36.80 -20.56
C GLN A 509 15.99 37.86 -19.45
N MET A 510 14.78 38.33 -19.11
CA MET A 510 14.54 39.25 -18.00
C MET A 510 13.80 38.52 -16.89
N VAL A 511 14.19 38.76 -15.64
CA VAL A 511 13.36 38.41 -14.49
C VAL A 511 12.44 39.57 -14.19
N GLU A 512 11.14 39.30 -14.07
CA GLU A 512 10.13 40.29 -13.70
C GLU A 512 9.41 39.85 -12.42
N ILE A 513 9.40 40.73 -11.41
CA ILE A 513 8.62 40.56 -10.18
C ILE A 513 7.40 41.48 -10.29
N ASN A 514 6.21 40.91 -10.39
CA ASN A 514 4.95 41.63 -10.37
C ASN A 514 4.46 41.84 -8.92
N ILE A 515 4.05 43.06 -8.58
CA ILE A 515 3.53 43.46 -7.28
C ILE A 515 2.14 44.06 -7.50
N TRP A 516 1.14 43.60 -6.75
CA TRP A 516 -0.25 44.07 -6.82
C TRP A 516 -0.65 44.74 -5.51
N ALA A 517 -1.27 45.92 -5.60
CA ALA A 517 -1.92 46.57 -4.46
C ALA A 517 -3.42 46.65 -4.74
N ASP A 518 -4.24 45.94 -3.94
CA ASP A 518 -5.70 45.90 -4.07
C ASP A 518 -6.25 45.23 -5.37
N ASN A 519 -7.54 44.83 -5.33
CA ASN A 519 -8.24 44.15 -6.41
C ASN A 519 -9.57 44.87 -6.69
N GLY A 520 -9.51 46.17 -6.97
CA GLY A 520 -10.54 46.84 -7.76
C GLY A 520 -10.51 46.35 -9.22
N ASP A 521 -11.64 46.47 -9.93
CA ASP A 521 -11.75 46.17 -11.38
C ASP A 521 -10.88 47.12 -12.25
N ASP A 522 -10.16 48.05 -11.62
CA ASP A 522 -9.13 48.87 -12.21
C ASP A 522 -7.75 48.25 -11.96
N PHE A 523 -7.20 47.65 -13.02
CA PHE A 523 -5.82 47.12 -13.09
C PHE A 523 -4.72 48.21 -12.98
N ALA A 524 -5.02 49.37 -12.37
CA ALA A 524 -4.15 50.53 -12.24
C ALA A 524 -3.05 50.36 -11.17
N ASP A 525 -3.17 49.35 -10.30
CA ASP A 525 -2.27 49.16 -9.16
C ASP A 525 -1.30 47.98 -9.31
N GLN A 526 -1.06 47.54 -10.55
CA GLN A 526 0.01 46.60 -10.87
C GLN A 526 1.33 47.31 -11.16
N TRP A 527 2.38 46.89 -10.46
CA TRP A 527 3.75 47.34 -10.63
C TRP A 527 4.64 46.17 -10.99
N SER A 528 5.68 46.40 -11.78
CA SER A 528 6.72 45.41 -11.98
C SER A 528 8.13 45.95 -11.80
N LEU A 529 8.98 45.10 -11.23
CA LEU A 529 10.42 45.31 -11.11
C LEU A 529 11.10 44.29 -12.00
N SER A 530 11.81 44.75 -13.02
CA SER A 530 12.51 43.87 -13.96
C SER A 530 14.00 44.14 -14.03
N ALA A 531 14.79 43.07 -14.04
CA ALA A 531 16.22 43.10 -14.30
C ALA A 531 16.54 42.20 -15.49
N ALA A 532 17.24 42.76 -16.47
CA ALA A 532 17.73 42.04 -17.63
C ALA A 532 19.17 41.57 -17.40
N ASP A 533 19.51 40.41 -17.97
CA ASP A 533 20.88 39.86 -17.92
C ASP A 533 21.94 40.82 -18.52
N ASN A 534 21.53 41.70 -19.45
CA ASN A 534 22.40 42.76 -19.97
C ASN A 534 22.72 43.88 -18.94
N GLY A 535 22.16 43.83 -17.72
CA GLY A 535 22.36 44.81 -16.65
C GLY A 535 21.35 45.97 -16.63
N SER A 536 20.33 45.94 -17.49
CA SER A 536 19.27 46.95 -17.48
C SER A 536 18.26 46.66 -16.37
N PHE A 537 17.73 47.72 -15.76
CA PHE A 537 16.72 47.66 -14.72
C PHE A 537 15.54 48.56 -15.09
N ALA A 538 14.32 48.10 -14.85
CA ALA A 538 13.12 48.90 -15.07
C ALA A 538 12.10 48.73 -13.93
N ILE A 539 11.41 49.83 -13.63
CA ILE A 539 10.18 49.86 -12.84
C ILE A 539 9.07 50.25 -13.80
N ALA A 540 8.07 49.40 -13.94
CA ALA A 540 6.94 49.62 -14.82
C ALA A 540 5.61 49.56 -14.07
N SER A 541 4.59 50.15 -14.67
CA SER A 541 3.20 50.00 -14.27
C SER A 541 2.35 49.59 -15.47
N TYR A 542 1.27 48.87 -15.20
CA TYR A 542 0.32 48.47 -16.23
C TYR A 542 -0.87 49.42 -16.19
N ILE A 543 -1.30 49.86 -17.37
CA ILE A 543 -2.49 50.70 -17.52
C ILE A 543 -3.50 50.02 -18.45
N ASN A 544 -4.78 50.20 -18.12
CA ASN A 544 -5.87 49.82 -19.00
C ASN A 544 -5.94 50.77 -20.20
N SER A 545 -5.96 50.22 -21.41
CA SER A 545 -6.50 50.96 -22.56
C SER A 545 -8.02 50.72 -22.61
N THR A 546 -8.81 51.62 -22.04
CA THR A 546 -10.27 51.55 -22.19
C THR A 546 -10.66 51.95 -23.61
N ALA A 547 -11.16 51.01 -24.40
CA ALA A 547 -12.16 51.29 -25.43
C ALA A 547 -12.93 50.01 -25.77
N ASN A 548 -14.04 49.77 -25.05
CA ASN A 548 -15.17 48.91 -25.42
C ASN A 548 -14.88 47.51 -26.01
N SER A 549 -15.43 46.51 -25.30
CA SER A 549 -15.70 45.13 -25.73
C SER A 549 -14.59 44.08 -25.54
N ARG A 550 -14.82 43.22 -24.53
CA ARG A 550 -14.46 41.78 -24.43
C ARG A 550 -13.02 41.32 -24.71
N SER A 551 -12.06 42.22 -24.88
CA SER A 551 -10.64 41.88 -25.02
C SER A 551 -9.77 43.04 -24.51
N GLU A 552 -9.43 43.01 -23.23
CA GLU A 552 -8.54 44.00 -22.62
C GLU A 552 -7.09 43.76 -23.07
N THR A 553 -6.48 44.75 -23.71
CA THR A 553 -5.06 44.70 -24.09
C THR A 553 -4.24 45.43 -23.02
N ARG A 554 -3.37 44.68 -22.33
CA ARG A 554 -2.44 45.17 -21.32
C ARG A 554 -1.37 46.05 -21.98
N VAL A 555 -1.19 47.28 -21.49
CA VAL A 555 -0.09 48.14 -21.94
C VAL A 555 0.85 48.38 -20.76
N LYS A 556 2.03 47.77 -20.84
CA LYS A 556 3.14 48.01 -19.90
C LYS A 556 3.77 49.36 -20.22
N THR A 557 3.89 50.21 -19.22
CA THR A 557 4.58 51.50 -19.33
C THR A 557 5.75 51.53 -18.37
N ASP A 558 6.97 51.66 -18.91
CA ASP A 558 8.16 51.81 -18.08
C ASP A 558 8.18 53.22 -17.45
N LEU A 559 8.10 53.28 -16.13
CA LEU A 559 8.07 54.54 -15.37
C LEU A 559 9.50 55.06 -15.13
N PHE A 560 10.40 54.15 -14.79
CA PHE A 560 11.82 54.41 -14.59
C PHE A 560 12.63 53.29 -15.24
N THR A 561 13.55 53.65 -16.13
CA THR A 561 14.53 52.69 -16.69
C THR A 561 15.94 53.15 -16.38
N LEU A 562 16.80 52.19 -16.06
CA LEU A 562 18.25 52.34 -15.98
C LEU A 562 18.86 51.34 -16.96
N GLU A 563 19.45 51.86 -18.02
CA GLU A 563 20.15 51.06 -19.01
C GLU A 563 21.58 50.77 -18.57
N ASN A 564 22.13 49.65 -19.04
CA ASN A 564 23.49 49.23 -18.72
C ASN A 564 24.59 50.21 -19.20
N ASN A 565 24.27 51.10 -20.14
CA ASN A 565 25.12 52.18 -20.63
C ASN A 565 25.21 53.38 -19.64
N GLY A 566 24.39 53.36 -18.58
CA GLY A 566 24.31 54.39 -17.54
C GLY A 566 23.28 55.49 -17.80
N ASN A 567 22.48 55.38 -18.87
CA ASN A 567 21.35 56.27 -19.11
C ASN A 567 20.19 55.89 -18.17
N ALA A 568 19.52 56.91 -17.65
CA ALA A 568 18.30 56.74 -16.89
C ALA A 568 17.18 57.56 -17.52
N THR A 569 16.02 56.94 -17.72
CA THR A 569 14.83 57.61 -18.25
C THR A 569 13.72 57.58 -17.20
N ILE A 570 13.07 58.73 -17.01
CA ILE A 570 11.84 58.85 -16.21
C ILE A 570 10.75 59.26 -17.19
N ALA A 571 9.66 58.50 -17.25
CA ALA A 571 8.56 58.79 -18.19
C ALA A 571 7.83 60.11 -17.84
N GLY A 572 7.82 60.49 -16.57
CA GLY A 572 7.21 61.72 -16.05
C GLY A 572 8.20 62.87 -15.79
N GLY A 573 7.72 63.91 -15.12
CA GLY A 573 8.54 65.06 -14.71
C GLY A 573 9.39 64.77 -13.46
N LEU A 574 10.65 65.21 -13.46
CA LEU A 574 11.52 65.14 -12.29
C LEU A 574 11.35 66.38 -11.40
N THR A 575 10.69 66.22 -10.25
CA THR A 575 10.58 67.26 -9.23
C THR A 575 11.62 67.05 -8.12
N LEU A 576 12.37 68.10 -7.77
CA LEU A 576 13.31 68.08 -6.66
C LEU A 576 12.77 68.90 -5.49
N ASN A 577 12.82 68.34 -4.28
CA ASN A 577 12.40 69.05 -3.07
C ASN A 577 13.29 70.28 -2.84
N SER A 578 12.67 71.47 -2.82
CA SER A 578 13.36 72.77 -2.74
C SER A 578 12.75 73.70 -1.68
N ASP A 579 11.91 73.15 -0.79
CA ASP A 579 11.21 73.86 0.29
C ASP A 579 12.19 74.61 1.21
N LYS A 580 11.83 75.83 1.63
CA LYS A 580 12.67 76.67 2.50
C LYS A 580 12.98 76.00 3.84
N ARG A 581 12.08 75.16 4.37
CA ARG A 581 12.26 74.41 5.62
C ARG A 581 13.40 73.40 5.56
N LEU A 582 13.77 72.96 4.35
CA LEU A 582 14.85 72.01 4.11
C LEU A 582 16.21 72.70 3.91
N LYS A 583 16.30 74.03 4.01
CA LYS A 583 17.49 74.83 3.68
C LYS A 583 17.93 75.72 4.84
N LYS A 584 19.24 75.90 4.99
CA LYS A 584 19.88 76.85 5.89
C LYS A 584 20.90 77.71 5.13
N ASP A 585 21.31 78.84 5.72
CA ASP A 585 22.34 79.74 5.17
C ASP A 585 22.03 80.24 3.74
N ILE A 586 20.77 80.61 3.49
CA ILE A 586 20.29 81.03 2.16
C ILE A 586 20.84 82.41 1.81
N ALA A 587 21.72 82.48 0.81
CA ALA A 587 22.30 83.71 0.28
C ALA A 587 22.10 83.82 -1.24
N SER A 588 22.10 85.05 -1.77
CA SER A 588 22.01 85.28 -3.21
C SER A 588 23.34 84.96 -3.91
N ILE A 589 23.26 84.43 -5.14
CA ILE A 589 24.41 84.09 -5.97
C ILE A 589 25.00 85.39 -6.53
N LYS A 590 26.26 85.66 -6.20
CA LYS A 590 27.02 86.86 -6.65
C LYS A 590 27.99 86.52 -7.78
N ASN A 591 28.25 87.50 -8.63
CA ASN A 591 29.18 87.42 -9.78
C ASN A 591 28.82 86.24 -10.69
N ALA A 592 27.52 86.00 -10.89
CA ALA A 592 27.05 84.84 -11.62
C ALA A 592 27.45 84.93 -13.10
N MET A 593 27.38 86.12 -13.70
CA MET A 593 27.80 86.38 -15.08
C MET A 593 29.30 86.10 -15.28
N ASP A 594 30.15 86.55 -14.36
CA ASP A 594 31.60 86.32 -14.46
C ASP A 594 31.97 84.84 -14.35
N LYS A 595 31.21 84.07 -13.57
CA LYS A 595 31.36 82.61 -13.46
C LYS A 595 30.91 81.91 -14.74
N ILE A 596 29.72 82.23 -15.26
CA ILE A 596 29.20 81.59 -16.48
C ILE A 596 30.07 81.88 -17.71
N LYS A 597 30.64 83.09 -17.82
CA LYS A 597 31.58 83.44 -18.90
C LYS A 597 32.84 82.58 -18.94
N GLN A 598 33.25 82.00 -17.80
CA GLN A 598 34.42 81.13 -17.70
C GLN A 598 34.09 79.65 -17.96
N ILE A 599 32.81 79.31 -18.10
CA ILE A 599 32.36 77.95 -18.38
C ILE A 599 32.08 77.83 -19.88
N GLU A 600 32.79 76.91 -20.53
CA GLU A 600 32.63 76.63 -21.95
C GLU A 600 31.72 75.42 -22.19
N GLY A 601 30.67 75.62 -22.99
CA GLY A 601 29.88 74.53 -23.55
C GLY A 601 30.66 73.82 -24.64
N VAL A 602 30.79 72.50 -24.53
CA VAL A 602 31.56 71.68 -25.48
C VAL A 602 30.67 70.64 -26.15
N THR A 603 31.14 70.14 -27.28
CA THR A 603 30.61 68.91 -27.89
C THR A 603 31.63 67.80 -27.82
N TYR A 604 31.20 66.57 -27.57
CA TYR A 604 32.10 65.42 -27.42
C TYR A 604 31.44 64.13 -27.90
N HIS A 605 32.25 63.13 -28.23
CA HIS A 605 31.85 61.73 -28.31
C HIS A 605 32.38 61.01 -27.08
N TRP A 606 31.70 59.94 -26.65
CA TRP A 606 32.27 59.06 -25.64
C TRP A 606 33.48 58.31 -26.21
N LYS A 607 34.40 57.88 -25.35
CA LYS A 607 35.50 57.01 -25.80
C LYS A 607 34.96 55.62 -26.11
N ASP A 608 35.61 54.94 -27.05
CA ASP A 608 35.32 53.55 -27.40
C ASP A 608 35.37 52.63 -26.17
N ASN A 609 34.62 51.52 -26.22
CA ASN A 609 34.57 50.47 -25.20
C ASN A 609 33.95 50.87 -23.84
N LEU A 610 33.21 51.99 -23.78
CA LEU A 610 32.46 52.39 -22.58
C LEU A 610 31.00 51.91 -22.57
N GLY A 611 30.54 51.23 -23.64
CA GLY A 611 29.15 50.81 -23.79
C GLY A 611 28.17 51.98 -23.96
N ARG A 612 28.65 53.18 -24.32
CA ARG A 612 27.84 54.40 -24.48
C ARG A 612 27.63 54.75 -25.95
N SER A 613 26.62 55.58 -26.22
CA SER A 613 26.32 56.07 -27.56
C SER A 613 27.52 56.76 -28.21
N ASP A 614 27.75 56.47 -29.50
CA ASP A 614 28.74 57.16 -30.34
C ASP A 614 28.16 58.43 -30.99
N GLU A 615 26.93 58.82 -30.62
CA GLU A 615 26.35 60.07 -31.07
C GLU A 615 27.04 61.28 -30.44
N LYS A 616 27.14 62.37 -31.20
CA LYS A 616 27.69 63.63 -30.73
C LYS A 616 26.85 64.22 -29.60
N GLN A 617 27.45 64.36 -28.43
CA GLN A 617 26.82 64.92 -27.22
C GLN A 617 27.19 66.39 -27.02
N TYR A 618 26.32 67.12 -26.32
CA TYR A 618 26.57 68.49 -25.83
C TYR A 618 26.66 68.46 -24.31
N GLY A 619 27.63 69.18 -23.74
CA GLY A 619 27.74 69.25 -22.29
C GLY A 619 28.91 70.12 -21.84
N LEU A 620 29.39 69.82 -20.64
CA LEU A 620 30.45 70.52 -19.95
C LEU A 620 31.54 69.54 -19.53
N ILE A 621 32.79 70.01 -19.55
CA ILE A 621 33.91 69.27 -18.96
C ILE A 621 33.92 69.52 -17.46
N ALA A 622 33.76 68.45 -16.66
CA ALA A 622 33.64 68.55 -15.21
C ALA A 622 34.82 69.27 -14.54
N GLN A 623 36.05 69.03 -15.01
CA GLN A 623 37.26 69.68 -14.52
C GLN A 623 37.25 71.20 -14.74
N ASN A 624 36.71 71.65 -15.87
CA ASN A 624 36.60 73.08 -16.17
C ASN A 624 35.54 73.75 -15.29
N VAL A 625 34.41 73.07 -15.08
CA VAL A 625 33.36 73.56 -14.17
C VAL A 625 33.88 73.62 -12.74
N GLU A 626 34.64 72.62 -12.30
CA GLU A 626 35.19 72.55 -10.93
C GLU A 626 36.11 73.73 -10.61
N ALA A 627 36.94 74.15 -11.58
CA ALA A 627 37.83 75.29 -11.41
C ALA A 627 37.09 76.63 -11.16
N VAL A 628 35.82 76.73 -11.59
CA VAL A 628 35.01 77.95 -11.49
C VAL A 628 33.95 77.84 -10.37
N ILE A 629 33.22 76.73 -10.33
CA ILE A 629 32.15 76.43 -9.37
C ILE A 629 32.31 74.98 -8.88
N PRO A 630 33.22 74.71 -7.93
CA PRO A 630 33.51 73.35 -7.46
C PRO A 630 32.30 72.66 -6.83
N GLN A 631 31.35 73.42 -6.27
CA GLN A 631 30.13 72.87 -5.66
C GLN A 631 29.19 72.18 -6.65
N LEU A 632 29.36 72.41 -7.96
CA LEU A 632 28.59 71.73 -9.01
C LEU A 632 29.21 70.41 -9.45
N VAL A 633 30.39 70.05 -8.95
CA VAL A 633 31.12 68.86 -9.39
C VAL A 633 31.23 67.84 -8.26
N HIS A 634 30.93 66.59 -8.58
CA HIS A 634 31.08 65.47 -7.66
C HIS A 634 32.15 64.51 -8.19
N GLU A 635 33.02 64.02 -7.32
CA GLU A 635 34.05 63.03 -7.64
C GLU A 635 33.73 61.72 -6.91
N ASN A 636 33.65 60.62 -7.65
CA ASN A 636 33.42 59.31 -7.07
C ASN A 636 34.72 58.69 -6.51
N LYS A 637 34.61 57.55 -5.81
CA LYS A 637 35.77 56.84 -5.21
C LYS A 637 36.85 56.41 -6.20
N LYS A 638 36.56 56.36 -7.50
CA LYS A 638 37.50 56.02 -8.58
C LYS A 638 38.09 57.25 -9.27
N GLY A 639 37.83 58.45 -8.75
CA GLY A 639 38.33 59.72 -9.29
C GLY A 639 37.55 60.26 -10.50
N MET A 640 36.41 59.66 -10.86
CA MET A 640 35.59 60.15 -11.97
C MET A 640 34.71 61.31 -11.53
N LYS A 641 34.76 62.41 -12.29
CA LYS A 641 34.01 63.64 -11.99
C LYS A 641 32.72 63.74 -12.80
N SER A 642 31.64 64.18 -12.17
CA SER A 642 30.34 64.45 -12.78
C SER A 642 29.83 65.85 -12.44
N VAL A 643 29.00 66.43 -13.32
CA VAL A 643 28.44 67.79 -13.15
C VAL A 643 26.97 67.72 -12.77
N ASN A 644 26.57 68.46 -11.74
CA ASN A 644 25.18 68.70 -11.39
C ASN A 644 24.61 69.84 -12.25
N TYR A 645 24.10 69.48 -13.43
CA TYR A 645 23.49 70.43 -14.36
C TYR A 645 22.24 71.11 -13.78
N GLN A 646 21.50 70.47 -12.88
CA GLN A 646 20.30 71.06 -12.28
C GLN A 646 20.64 72.26 -11.39
N ALA A 647 21.75 72.16 -10.65
CA ALA A 647 22.23 73.25 -9.80
C ALA A 647 22.92 74.39 -10.60
N LEU A 648 23.20 74.20 -11.89
CA LEU A 648 23.67 75.27 -12.78
C LEU A 648 22.55 76.26 -13.14
N ILE A 649 21.29 75.80 -13.18
CA ILE A 649 20.13 76.62 -13.57
C ILE A 649 19.99 77.89 -12.71
N PRO A 650 20.05 77.85 -11.35
CA PRO A 650 20.03 79.06 -10.53
C PRO A 650 21.19 80.03 -10.83
N VAL A 651 22.38 79.52 -11.16
CA VAL A 651 23.52 80.37 -11.52
C VAL A 651 23.23 81.10 -12.84
N LEU A 652 22.68 80.39 -13.83
CA LEU A 652 22.26 80.97 -15.11
C LEU A 652 21.15 82.02 -14.92
N ILE A 653 20.18 81.77 -14.04
CA ILE A 653 19.12 82.74 -13.71
C ILE A 653 19.73 84.04 -13.20
N ASN A 654 20.63 83.97 -12.22
CA ASN A 654 21.30 85.15 -11.67
C ASN A 654 22.20 85.84 -12.72
N ALA A 655 22.88 85.08 -13.58
CA ALA A 655 23.67 85.63 -14.66
C ALA A 655 22.81 86.42 -15.66
N THR A 656 21.67 85.87 -16.09
CA THR A 656 20.72 86.56 -16.99
C THR A 656 20.15 87.82 -16.33
N GLN A 657 19.86 87.79 -15.03
CA GLN A 657 19.43 88.98 -14.28
C GLN A 657 20.53 90.06 -14.23
N GLU A 658 21.79 89.67 -14.03
CA GLU A 658 22.94 90.59 -14.09
C GLU A 658 23.12 91.16 -15.51
N GLN A 659 22.94 90.33 -16.55
CA GLN A 659 22.99 90.76 -17.96
C GLN A 659 21.93 91.80 -18.28
N GLN A 660 20.68 91.55 -17.86
CA GLN A 660 19.55 92.43 -18.11
C GLN A 660 19.79 93.82 -17.50
N LYS A 661 20.37 93.88 -16.30
CA LYS A 661 20.78 95.16 -15.68
C LYS A 661 21.83 95.91 -16.50
N GLN A 662 22.80 95.20 -17.10
CA GLN A 662 23.79 95.84 -17.98
C GLN A 662 23.14 96.38 -19.26
N ILE A 663 22.21 95.64 -19.85
CA ILE A 663 21.45 96.07 -21.04
C ILE A 663 20.64 97.33 -20.74
N GLU A 664 19.95 97.38 -19.60
CA GLU A 664 19.18 98.55 -19.16
C GLU A 664 20.07 99.77 -18.90
N ALA A 665 21.24 99.57 -18.27
CA ALA A 665 22.22 100.63 -18.05
C ALA A 665 22.77 101.18 -19.37
N GLN A 666 23.09 100.29 -20.33
CA GLN A 666 23.54 100.68 -21.67
C GLN A 666 22.45 101.43 -22.43
N LYS A 667 21.18 100.98 -22.36
CA LYS A 667 20.05 101.67 -22.99
C LYS A 667 19.87 103.08 -22.42
N ALA A 668 19.94 103.25 -21.10
CA ALA A 668 19.88 104.56 -20.47
C ALA A 668 21.02 105.49 -20.90
N GLN A 669 22.23 104.93 -21.13
CA GLN A 669 23.36 105.68 -21.64
C GLN A 669 23.18 106.08 -23.11
N ILE A 670 22.63 105.20 -23.95
CA ILE A 670 22.26 105.48 -25.34
C ILE A 670 21.21 106.60 -25.39
N ASP A 671 20.16 106.54 -24.57
CA ASP A 671 19.13 107.58 -24.49
C ASP A 671 19.71 108.94 -24.07
N LYS A 672 20.68 108.94 -23.16
CA LYS A 672 21.40 110.15 -22.73
C LYS A 672 22.25 110.73 -23.87
N GLN A 673 22.98 109.89 -24.60
CA GLN A 673 23.79 110.29 -25.75
C GLN A 673 22.91 110.81 -26.90
N GLN A 674 21.77 110.16 -27.17
CA GLN A 674 20.80 110.61 -28.18
C GLN A 674 20.26 112.01 -27.85
N LYS A 675 19.90 112.27 -26.59
CA LYS A 675 19.49 113.63 -26.16
C LYS A 675 20.59 114.68 -26.37
N GLN A 676 21.86 114.32 -26.18
CA GLN A 676 22.98 115.23 -26.42
C GLN A 676 23.17 115.51 -27.93
N ILE A 677 23.00 114.50 -28.78
CA ILE A 677 23.03 114.64 -30.24
C ILE A 677 21.88 115.53 -30.73
N ASP A 678 20.66 115.33 -30.21
CA ASP A 678 19.49 116.14 -30.58
C ASP A 678 19.68 117.63 -30.17
N GLN A 679 20.34 117.88 -29.04
CA GLN A 679 20.73 119.24 -28.61
C GLN A 679 21.77 119.88 -29.54
N LEU A 680 22.78 119.11 -29.98
CA LEU A 680 23.79 119.56 -30.95
C LEU A 680 23.17 119.86 -32.33
N LEU A 681 22.24 119.02 -32.81
CA LEU A 681 21.53 119.25 -34.06
C LEU A 681 20.65 120.52 -34.01
N LYS A 682 20.01 120.81 -32.87
CA LYS A 682 19.29 122.07 -32.63
C LYS A 682 20.18 123.31 -32.70
N LEU A 683 21.44 123.20 -32.26
CA LEU A 683 22.43 124.29 -32.32
C LEU A 683 22.96 124.51 -33.75
N LEU A 684 22.99 123.47 -34.57
CA LEU A 684 23.42 123.52 -35.97
C LEU A 684 22.34 124.01 -36.93
N SER A 685 21.05 123.77 -36.65
CA SER A 685 19.92 124.27 -37.46
C SER A 685 19.51 125.71 -37.14
N SER A 686 20.12 126.34 -36.13
CA SER A 686 19.94 127.76 -35.79
C SER A 686 21.00 128.69 -36.41
N LYS A 687 21.78 128.20 -37.38
CA LYS A 687 22.65 128.97 -38.28
C LYS A 687 22.17 128.78 -39.70
#